data_AF-A0A9K3M021-F1
#
_entry.id   AF-A0A9K3M021-F1
#
_cell.length_a   1.000
_cell.length_b   1.000
_cell.length_c   1.000
_cell.angle_alpha   90.00
_cell.angle_beta   90.00
_cell.angle_gamma   90.00
#
_symmetry.space_group_name_H-M   'P 1'
#
loop_
_entity.id
_entity.type
_entity.pdbx_description
1 polymer ?
#
loop_
_entity_poly.entity_id
_entity_poly.type
_entity_poly.pdbx_seq_one_letter_code
_entity_poly.pdbx_strand_id
1 'polypeptide(L)'
;MASSGNDGTNPFDFDVDFDKVQKRREQYLARKAAERGETLISGMDSDDKGVDDDQNTGSLNQAANAGLGRMTLGFKNFMNNARASQVGGGAIGGGGGGASVLEEGVVGIFNGKKVMRWPYDDYHVVQQQYYAKLEELGEAADAAASGEGEEKSSTTHTSVMGPAGLFSGIGAKIGGVGLGAASTTSSSAVSSSTNKTLQRPADPPDIPTAVLGLPLSDFERKAEERAIAIVSTWLFDCGLIDELLVHGGMGKSTMQAVKTNNVSATAAASDNVSVPSQEGIEIGTFSHTPIEGPSKMDKEIAKLRGGTARQLALVNSRLNDGVAASGGEVQELVNAVNSTKDDLGRLRELSTYISNTGDVQSTRSQTFMLTRYPKLKKAINARRNLARCFRELDFYSQIPLTCDRLREELHSAEWTEVEWSSLREVSREHVELEIFLVEAEAGMKKRIDEEAAENAKGQIPGSMQDHRRASINGGGSSGNRYQRHNSFIPKGGITNYEEVDNFLHEHVKNVWELGDEIRMRIMSGIGSAFELAMNNPAGLVALIEAVEVYETANEEYKTVHGEEAGSNQNLRFTDMRASALKQMYQDFELRGLEVFREVHEVAQERGADENEDAANEYFNSILRACNGLTSEISFVQNQMSPCFPEYWALEMLWSTCVAHVCSKQILDQIGGKEGHRLPDLTVTQLLDLVAWIETFRSTIEESFPNIGEHISKKTYFDKRPDLLQEDNRQVDMDVAKDSLAWANNMLWEVHDLAKDEFLFRTKEQTDEWFDNVYEAEHTKSQTSEGRLITSLSEDVYSVAGVQLRTIQERLTRRSEALVQAVGVIFKNLYDKQIKYRNNFLHDFETCCAAANDFIRMSEQCEEMIADLMAECNLSQEASEQLEEQSSVLLGLYSGDAVFAAQKVHVYIFEPIEEAISEELFSEEWLNELTGNELALTLVKTLEDFMGDLEEFVDELMVGKTLDALVTATIIFYLKCLFKKAAEHKNSKGSLWSDNRRALDRMKGDIDTMRGYFEDLQDGYPALKRAVPHQFEILDTVHELLAIAAGLSNSSDRDFIIVLQKRIRNIPITKLVVGDLWHLVNPSAEKAIYEKMEVMETELCAVAPNDPEAFDVALARQTVPGLRLDQELAMLCDKNKRSRPGYNRTAAEAGQAMIEKWRKTWDKMVEEIKDNQ
;
A
#
# COMPACT_ATOMS: atom_id res chain seq x y z
N MET A 1 -19.08 28.99 -0.99
CA MET A 1 -19.67 27.62 -0.96
C MET A 1 -18.94 26.76 0.07
N ALA A 2 -18.56 27.35 1.22
CA ALA A 2 -17.56 26.80 2.14
C ALA A 2 -18.11 26.75 3.59
N SER A 3 -19.20 26.01 3.78
CA SER A 3 -19.81 25.81 5.11
C SER A 3 -20.66 24.52 5.21
N SER A 4 -20.35 23.52 4.39
CA SER A 4 -20.67 22.12 4.66
C SER A 4 -19.53 21.52 5.48
N GLY A 5 -19.82 21.01 6.67
CA GLY A 5 -18.79 20.64 7.63
C GLY A 5 -18.02 19.37 7.25
N ASN A 6 -16.71 19.50 7.06
CA ASN A 6 -15.76 18.45 7.42
C ASN A 6 -15.67 18.35 8.96
N ASP A 7 -15.28 17.18 9.46
CA ASP A 7 -14.65 17.11 10.78
C ASP A 7 -13.37 17.96 10.78
N GLY A 8 -12.99 18.54 11.92
CA GLY A 8 -12.01 19.65 12.00
C GLY A 8 -10.54 19.33 11.65
N THR A 9 -10.26 18.24 10.94
CA THR A 9 -8.96 17.91 10.36
C THR A 9 -8.63 18.83 9.20
N ASN A 10 -7.44 19.43 9.22
CA ASN A 10 -6.88 20.14 8.08
C ASN A 10 -6.43 19.09 7.03
N PRO A 11 -6.81 19.18 5.74
CA PRO A 11 -6.39 18.19 4.74
C PRO A 11 -4.87 18.21 4.49
N PHE A 12 -4.19 19.29 4.89
CA PHE A 12 -2.73 19.38 4.91
C PHE A 12 -2.09 18.96 6.25
N ASP A 13 -2.81 18.31 7.16
CA ASP A 13 -2.18 17.62 8.30
C ASP A 13 -1.73 16.22 7.85
N PHE A 14 -0.42 15.98 7.94
CA PHE A 14 0.20 14.70 7.60
C PHE A 14 0.54 13.95 8.89
N ASP A 15 0.63 12.62 8.85
CA ASP A 15 1.09 11.79 9.98
C ASP A 15 2.58 12.00 10.35
N VAL A 16 3.27 12.93 9.69
CA VAL A 16 4.68 13.28 9.94
C VAL A 16 4.78 14.32 11.06
N ASP A 17 5.22 13.87 12.23
CA ASP A 17 5.64 14.71 13.35
C ASP A 17 6.97 15.43 13.00
N PHE A 18 6.87 16.54 12.25
CA PHE A 18 8.02 17.33 11.82
C PHE A 18 8.89 17.85 12.98
N ASP A 19 8.31 18.13 14.15
CA ASP A 19 9.04 18.56 15.34
C ASP A 19 9.94 17.42 15.86
N LYS A 20 9.45 16.18 15.84
CA LYS A 20 10.24 14.97 16.12
C LYS A 20 11.33 14.75 15.05
N VAL A 21 11.08 15.02 13.77
CA VAL A 21 12.13 14.94 12.72
C VAL A 21 13.25 15.94 12.99
N GLN A 22 12.91 17.23 13.14
CA GLN A 22 13.85 18.30 13.46
C GLN A 22 14.64 17.99 14.74
N LYS A 23 13.99 17.48 15.78
CA LYS A 23 14.63 17.08 17.03
C LYS A 23 15.60 15.90 16.89
N ARG A 24 15.37 14.95 15.96
CA ARG A 24 16.36 13.92 15.59
C ARG A 24 17.58 14.55 14.91
N ARG A 25 17.35 15.46 13.95
CA ARG A 25 18.38 16.20 13.20
C ARG A 25 19.26 17.05 14.13
N GLU A 26 18.67 17.76 15.09
CA GLU A 26 19.40 18.52 16.12
C GLU A 26 20.27 17.63 17.01
N GLN A 27 19.74 16.49 17.47
CA GLN A 27 20.51 15.52 18.26
C GLN A 27 21.67 14.92 17.47
N TYR A 28 21.45 14.65 16.17
CA TYR A 28 22.51 14.19 15.28
C TYR A 28 23.60 15.26 15.10
N LEU A 29 23.24 16.50 14.79
CA LEU A 29 24.19 17.60 14.61
C LEU A 29 24.99 17.87 15.90
N ALA A 30 24.34 17.87 17.06
CA ALA A 30 25.00 18.00 18.35
C ALA A 30 26.01 16.87 18.62
N ARG A 31 25.67 15.63 18.21
CA ARG A 31 26.58 14.48 18.27
C ARG A 31 27.75 14.62 17.28
N LYS A 32 27.50 15.03 16.04
CA LYS A 32 28.53 15.23 15.00
C LYS A 32 29.54 16.31 15.41
N ALA A 33 29.07 17.41 16.01
CA ALA A 33 29.93 18.45 16.59
C ALA A 33 30.79 17.90 17.77
N ALA A 34 30.18 17.13 18.68
CA ALA A 34 30.90 16.50 19.78
C ALA A 34 31.96 15.49 19.31
N GLU A 35 31.67 14.71 18.27
CA GLU A 35 32.62 13.76 17.65
C GLU A 35 33.77 14.48 16.92
N ARG A 36 33.52 15.68 16.34
CA ARG A 36 34.57 16.59 15.82
C ARG A 36 35.41 17.28 16.90
N GLY A 37 35.02 17.17 18.18
CA GLY A 37 35.63 17.92 19.28
C GLY A 37 35.27 19.41 19.31
N GLU A 38 34.29 19.83 18.52
CA GLU A 38 33.73 21.17 18.51
C GLU A 38 32.86 21.35 19.76
N THR A 39 33.46 21.82 20.86
CA THR A 39 32.69 22.22 22.03
C THR A 39 31.77 23.37 21.63
N LEU A 40 30.46 23.11 21.59
CA LEU A 40 29.41 24.11 21.43
C LEU A 40 29.57 25.19 22.52
N ILE A 41 30.22 26.30 22.14
CA ILE A 41 30.19 27.54 22.92
C ILE A 41 28.81 28.13 22.70
N SER A 42 27.83 27.64 23.48
CA SER A 42 26.49 28.22 23.52
C SER A 42 26.63 29.71 23.83
N GLY A 43 26.16 30.56 22.93
CA GLY A 43 26.15 31.99 23.14
C GLY A 43 25.44 32.32 24.45
N MET A 44 26.19 32.84 25.43
CA MET A 44 25.57 33.60 26.51
C MET A 44 25.26 34.97 25.92
N ASP A 45 24.10 35.09 25.26
CA ASP A 45 23.58 36.37 24.81
C ASP A 45 23.42 37.28 26.03
N SER A 46 24.35 38.22 26.17
CA SER A 46 24.29 39.26 27.16
C SER A 46 23.29 40.31 26.71
N ASP A 47 22.24 40.56 27.50
CA ASP A 47 21.30 41.68 27.35
C ASP A 47 22.06 43.01 27.17
N ASP A 48 22.34 43.42 25.94
CA ASP A 48 22.96 44.72 25.64
C ASP A 48 21.89 45.81 25.68
N LYS A 49 21.50 46.17 26.89
CA LYS A 49 20.65 47.34 27.15
C LYS A 49 21.49 48.60 27.05
N GLY A 50 21.56 49.14 25.85
CA GLY A 50 22.12 50.45 25.58
C GLY A 50 21.60 51.51 26.56
N VAL A 51 22.52 52.12 27.28
CA VAL A 51 22.30 53.31 28.10
C VAL A 51 23.36 54.32 27.70
N ASP A 52 22.93 55.41 27.06
CA ASP A 52 23.79 56.57 26.82
C ASP A 52 24.22 57.18 28.16
N ASP A 53 25.53 57.36 28.37
CA ASP A 53 26.03 58.57 29.03
C ASP A 53 27.52 58.81 28.70
N ASP A 54 27.89 60.07 28.54
CA ASP A 54 29.28 60.48 28.29
C ASP A 54 30.15 60.31 29.56
N GLN A 55 31.40 59.84 29.43
CA GLN A 55 32.61 60.67 29.66
C GLN A 55 33.96 59.91 29.74
N ASN A 56 34.83 60.25 28.79
CA ASN A 56 36.15 60.88 29.04
C ASN A 56 37.28 60.13 29.79
N THR A 57 38.46 60.08 29.14
CA THR A 57 39.83 59.87 29.69
C THR A 57 40.20 58.59 30.46
N GLY A 58 41.27 57.92 29.99
CA GLY A 58 42.52 58.03 30.78
C GLY A 58 43.38 56.80 31.13
N SER A 59 44.03 56.18 30.14
CA SER A 59 45.50 55.88 30.15
C SER A 59 46.14 54.82 31.10
N LEU A 60 47.16 54.14 30.57
CA LEU A 60 48.35 53.54 31.23
C LEU A 60 48.24 52.31 32.18
N ASN A 61 48.56 51.15 31.60
CA ASN A 61 49.72 50.28 31.91
C ASN A 61 49.96 49.61 33.30
N GLN A 62 50.28 48.30 33.18
CA GLN A 62 51.34 47.54 33.88
C GLN A 62 51.15 47.00 35.32
N ALA A 63 50.94 45.67 35.35
CA ALA A 63 51.88 44.66 35.86
C ALA A 63 51.96 44.26 37.37
N ALA A 64 51.87 42.93 37.54
CA ALA A 64 52.69 42.05 38.40
C ALA A 64 52.41 41.85 39.91
N ASN A 65 52.29 40.55 40.24
CA ASN A 65 52.78 39.83 41.43
C ASN A 65 52.20 40.06 42.85
N ALA A 66 51.61 38.95 43.35
CA ALA A 66 51.86 38.30 44.66
C ALA A 66 51.42 38.97 45.98
N GLY A 67 50.64 38.24 46.79
CA GLY A 67 50.31 38.61 48.18
C GLY A 67 49.59 37.50 48.99
N LEU A 68 50.30 36.81 49.88
CA LEU A 68 49.79 35.71 50.74
C LEU A 68 48.70 36.15 51.76
N GLY A 69 47.75 35.26 52.11
CA GLY A 69 46.55 35.66 52.88
C GLY A 69 45.85 34.71 53.90
N ARG A 70 46.44 33.59 54.37
CA ARG A 70 46.00 32.75 55.55
C ARG A 70 44.63 32.01 55.55
N MET A 71 44.71 30.69 55.82
CA MET A 71 44.00 29.88 56.87
C MET A 71 42.44 29.84 56.98
N THR A 72 41.75 28.73 57.33
CA THR A 72 42.11 27.30 57.60
C THR A 72 40.85 26.40 57.69
N LEU A 73 41.07 25.07 57.55
CA LEU A 73 40.30 23.93 58.14
C LEU A 73 38.90 23.57 57.59
N GLY A 74 38.74 22.30 57.18
CA GLY A 74 37.43 21.70 56.81
C GLY A 74 37.45 20.37 56.04
N PHE A 75 38.46 19.50 56.20
CA PHE A 75 38.74 18.39 55.26
C PHE A 75 38.52 16.97 55.82
N LYS A 76 37.81 16.11 55.06
CA LYS A 76 38.02 14.64 54.85
C LYS A 76 36.91 14.08 53.93
N ASN A 77 37.11 13.30 52.85
CA ASN A 77 38.00 12.17 52.51
C ASN A 77 37.64 10.84 53.25
N PHE A 78 37.64 9.65 52.61
CA PHE A 78 38.25 9.22 51.33
C PHE A 78 37.55 7.97 50.70
N MET A 79 38.06 7.48 49.54
CA MET A 79 37.75 6.17 48.90
C MET A 79 38.19 4.97 49.80
N ASN A 80 37.90 3.66 49.57
CA ASN A 80 38.08 2.87 48.33
C ASN A 80 37.72 1.35 48.52
N ASN A 81 37.59 0.61 47.41
CA ASN A 81 37.77 -0.86 47.17
C ASN A 81 37.57 -1.95 48.26
N ALA A 82 36.78 -2.99 47.92
CA ALA A 82 37.02 -4.41 48.28
C ALA A 82 36.26 -5.39 47.33
N ARG A 83 36.56 -6.71 47.35
CA ARG A 83 36.16 -7.71 46.33
C ARG A 83 35.86 -9.11 46.93
N ALA A 84 34.98 -9.86 46.26
CA ALA A 84 34.82 -11.34 46.24
C ALA A 84 34.00 -12.09 47.33
N SER A 85 33.40 -13.21 46.89
CA SER A 85 32.97 -14.43 47.62
C SER A 85 31.75 -14.35 48.57
N GLN A 86 30.92 -15.40 48.75
CA GLN A 86 30.72 -16.67 48.00
C GLN A 86 29.42 -17.41 48.46
N VAL A 87 28.87 -18.29 47.59
CA VAL A 87 28.14 -19.55 47.89
C VAL A 87 26.83 -19.54 48.70
N GLY A 88 25.83 -20.29 48.20
CA GLY A 88 24.66 -20.79 48.95
C GLY A 88 23.33 -20.14 48.52
N GLY A 89 22.37 -20.82 47.88
CA GLY A 89 22.31 -22.23 47.44
C GLY A 89 21.45 -23.11 48.35
N GLY A 90 20.20 -23.38 47.94
CA GLY A 90 19.29 -24.30 48.63
C GLY A 90 17.82 -24.09 48.22
N ALA A 91 17.21 -25.06 47.54
CA ALA A 91 15.84 -25.00 47.05
C ALA A 91 14.95 -26.08 47.69
N ILE A 92 13.78 -25.69 48.19
CA ILE A 92 12.64 -26.54 48.62
C ILE A 92 11.36 -25.68 48.42
N GLY A 93 10.20 -26.19 47.96
CA GLY A 93 9.92 -27.52 47.43
C GLY A 93 8.50 -28.04 47.72
N GLY A 94 7.52 -27.65 46.90
CA GLY A 94 6.21 -28.33 46.74
C GLY A 94 5.09 -28.04 47.76
N GLY A 95 3.84 -28.30 47.34
CA GLY A 95 2.64 -28.26 48.21
C GLY A 95 1.42 -27.55 47.58
N GLY A 96 0.66 -28.22 46.72
CA GLY A 96 -0.55 -27.65 46.07
C GLY A 96 -1.87 -28.00 46.77
N GLY A 97 -3.00 -27.48 46.24
CA GLY A 97 -4.34 -28.03 46.52
C GLY A 97 -5.54 -27.09 46.48
N GLY A 98 -6.33 -27.15 45.39
CA GLY A 98 -7.81 -27.14 45.41
C GLY A 98 -8.59 -25.82 45.56
N ALA A 99 -9.57 -25.64 44.66
CA ALA A 99 -10.96 -25.14 44.84
C ALA A 99 -11.26 -23.94 45.79
N SER A 100 -12.12 -22.96 45.47
CA SER A 100 -13.14 -22.86 44.39
C SER A 100 -13.62 -21.41 44.17
N VAL A 101 -14.18 -21.14 42.99
CA VAL A 101 -15.25 -20.17 42.64
C VAL A 101 -15.51 -18.99 43.61
N LEU A 102 -15.30 -17.77 43.10
CA LEU A 102 -16.24 -16.65 43.23
C LEU A 102 -16.04 -15.64 42.08
N GLU A 103 -16.92 -14.65 41.98
CA GLU A 103 -17.14 -13.78 40.80
C GLU A 103 -16.30 -12.48 40.78
N GLU A 104 -16.59 -11.65 39.77
CA GLU A 104 -16.18 -10.26 39.54
C GLU A 104 -14.74 -10.01 39.03
N GLY A 105 -14.67 -9.41 37.83
CA GLY A 105 -13.42 -9.02 37.18
C GLY A 105 -12.98 -7.60 37.53
N VAL A 106 -11.67 -7.38 37.59
CA VAL A 106 -11.07 -6.06 37.85
C VAL A 106 -10.27 -5.59 36.64
N VAL A 107 -10.62 -4.40 36.14
CA VAL A 107 -9.91 -3.74 35.03
C VAL A 107 -8.59 -3.17 35.54
N GLY A 108 -7.46 -3.60 34.96
CA GLY A 108 -6.15 -2.99 35.17
C GLY A 108 -5.98 -1.75 34.29
N ILE A 109 -5.59 -0.62 34.89
CA ILE A 109 -5.38 0.66 34.19
C ILE A 109 -3.87 0.97 34.11
N PHE A 110 -3.38 1.30 32.92
CA PHE A 110 -2.12 2.02 32.71
C PHE A 110 -2.31 3.11 31.65
N ASN A 111 -1.62 4.24 31.82
CA ASN A 111 -1.48 5.35 30.86
C ASN A 111 -2.75 6.00 30.25
N GLY A 112 -3.83 6.09 31.02
CA GLY A 112 -4.66 7.32 31.07
C GLY A 112 -5.58 7.69 29.91
N LYS A 113 -5.53 7.02 28.74
CA LYS A 113 -6.55 7.15 27.68
C LYS A 113 -7.54 5.98 27.75
N LYS A 114 -8.85 6.27 27.75
CA LYS A 114 -9.89 5.26 27.51
C LYS A 114 -9.93 4.94 26.01
N VAL A 115 -9.49 3.75 25.62
CA VAL A 115 -9.90 3.18 24.33
C VAL A 115 -11.36 2.77 24.46
N MET A 116 -12.26 3.36 23.66
CA MET A 116 -13.57 2.75 23.44
C MET A 116 -13.42 1.64 22.42
N ARG A 117 -13.97 0.46 22.70
CA ARG A 117 -14.09 -0.62 21.71
C ARG A 117 -15.05 -0.16 20.63
N TRP A 118 -14.65 -0.23 19.36
CA TRP A 118 -15.49 0.21 18.24
C TRP A 118 -16.68 -0.77 18.09
N PRO A 119 -17.92 -0.31 17.81
CA PRO A 119 -19.11 -1.17 17.85
C PRO A 119 -19.21 -2.23 16.73
N TYR A 120 -18.15 -2.50 15.95
CA TYR A 120 -18.17 -3.38 14.77
C TYR A 120 -17.12 -4.50 14.74
N ASP A 121 -16.34 -4.70 15.81
CA ASP A 121 -15.30 -5.75 15.95
C ASP A 121 -15.81 -7.21 15.88
N ASP A 122 -17.11 -7.43 15.70
CA ASP A 122 -17.78 -8.74 15.72
C ASP A 122 -18.57 -8.98 14.40
N TYR A 123 -17.92 -8.67 13.26
CA TYR A 123 -18.49 -8.74 11.89
C TYR A 123 -19.27 -10.04 11.61
N HIS A 124 -18.71 -11.21 11.97
CA HIS A 124 -19.39 -12.49 11.76
C HIS A 124 -20.64 -12.69 12.63
N VAL A 125 -20.72 -12.06 13.80
CA VAL A 125 -21.91 -12.09 14.65
C VAL A 125 -23.00 -11.19 14.06
N VAL A 126 -22.63 -10.00 13.57
CA VAL A 126 -23.55 -9.11 12.84
C VAL A 126 -24.05 -9.77 11.55
N GLN A 127 -23.18 -10.47 10.83
CA GLN A 127 -23.50 -11.22 9.62
C GLN A 127 -24.46 -12.40 9.91
N GLN A 128 -24.24 -13.16 10.99
CA GLN A 128 -25.19 -14.19 11.45
C GLN A 128 -26.55 -13.59 11.85
N GLN A 129 -26.56 -12.47 12.59
CA GLN A 129 -27.79 -11.78 12.96
C GLN A 129 -28.54 -11.23 11.73
N TYR A 130 -27.83 -10.77 10.71
CA TYR A 130 -28.42 -10.31 9.45
C TYR A 130 -29.09 -11.45 8.68
N TYR A 131 -28.41 -12.60 8.53
CA TYR A 131 -29.00 -13.77 7.86
C TYR A 131 -30.15 -14.39 8.64
N ALA A 132 -30.04 -14.55 9.95
CA ALA A 132 -31.16 -15.03 10.79
C ALA A 132 -32.39 -14.10 10.70
N LYS A 133 -32.18 -12.80 10.54
CA LYS A 133 -33.25 -11.81 10.37
C LYS A 133 -33.85 -11.80 8.95
N LEU A 134 -33.09 -12.21 7.93
CA LEU A 134 -33.63 -12.48 6.59
C LEU A 134 -34.45 -13.77 6.56
N GLU A 135 -34.02 -14.80 7.30
CA GLU A 135 -34.75 -16.06 7.47
C GLU A 135 -36.09 -15.82 8.21
N GLU A 136 -36.06 -15.08 9.33
CA GLU A 136 -37.25 -14.66 10.09
C GLU A 136 -38.20 -13.77 9.25
N LEU A 137 -37.67 -12.92 8.35
CA LEU A 137 -38.48 -12.15 7.39
C LEU A 137 -39.06 -13.02 6.26
N GLY A 138 -38.39 -14.10 5.87
CA GLY A 138 -38.90 -15.08 4.91
C GLY A 138 -40.08 -15.87 5.49
N GLU A 139 -39.92 -16.42 6.69
CA GLU A 139 -41.00 -17.13 7.38
C GLU A 139 -42.21 -16.22 7.65
N ALA A 140 -41.98 -14.94 7.98
CA ALA A 140 -43.04 -13.95 8.13
C ALA A 140 -43.78 -13.63 6.81
N ALA A 141 -43.11 -13.70 5.66
CA ALA A 141 -43.73 -13.48 4.35
C ALA A 141 -44.62 -14.66 3.93
N ASP A 142 -44.16 -15.90 4.11
CA ASP A 142 -44.96 -17.10 3.81
C ASP A 142 -46.15 -17.26 4.77
N ALA A 143 -46.00 -16.87 6.05
CA ALA A 143 -47.10 -16.79 7.00
C ALA A 143 -48.18 -15.77 6.57
N ALA A 144 -47.79 -14.66 5.91
CA ALA A 144 -48.73 -13.64 5.43
C ALA A 144 -49.51 -14.07 4.16
N ALA A 145 -49.07 -15.10 3.45
CA ALA A 145 -49.68 -15.55 2.19
C ALA A 145 -50.90 -16.50 2.38
N SER A 146 -51.25 -16.89 3.60
CA SER A 146 -52.22 -17.97 3.89
C SER A 146 -53.37 -17.59 4.83
N GLY A 147 -54.08 -16.50 4.54
CA GLY A 147 -55.25 -16.04 5.32
C GLY A 147 -56.43 -15.52 4.49
N GLU A 148 -57.40 -16.38 4.17
CA GLU A 148 -58.66 -15.96 3.53
C GLU A 148 -59.73 -15.51 4.55
N GLY A 149 -60.23 -14.27 4.37
CA GLY A 149 -61.65 -13.90 4.52
C GLY A 149 -62.32 -13.86 5.90
N GLU A 150 -62.86 -12.68 6.28
CA GLU A 150 -64.33 -12.49 6.36
C GLU A 150 -64.75 -11.00 6.34
N GLU A 151 -66.05 -10.72 6.34
CA GLU A 151 -66.66 -9.44 5.94
C GLU A 151 -66.84 -8.39 7.08
N LYS A 152 -66.75 -7.08 6.78
CA LYS A 152 -67.93 -6.15 6.71
C LYS A 152 -67.61 -4.65 6.47
N SER A 153 -68.30 -4.06 5.48
CA SER A 153 -68.99 -2.73 5.46
C SER A 153 -68.56 -1.67 6.50
N SER A 154 -68.13 -0.45 6.12
CA SER A 154 -69.04 0.59 5.57
C SER A 154 -68.39 1.82 4.91
N THR A 155 -69.21 2.62 4.20
CA THR A 155 -69.04 4.02 3.68
C THR A 155 -68.30 5.01 4.61
N THR A 156 -67.66 6.12 4.15
CA THR A 156 -68.15 7.18 3.21
C THR A 156 -67.07 7.91 2.34
N HIS A 157 -67.53 8.74 1.39
CA HIS A 157 -66.78 9.79 0.62
C HIS A 157 -66.02 10.80 1.53
N THR A 158 -65.06 11.63 1.11
CA THR A 158 -64.80 12.43 -0.15
C THR A 158 -63.28 12.52 -0.47
N SER A 159 -62.73 12.60 -1.69
CA SER A 159 -63.03 13.33 -2.96
C SER A 159 -62.39 14.73 -3.06
N VAL A 160 -61.79 15.06 -4.24
CA VAL A 160 -61.14 16.35 -4.66
C VAL A 160 -59.73 16.57 -4.04
N MET A 161 -58.64 16.93 -4.76
CA MET A 161 -58.37 17.25 -6.18
C MET A 161 -56.92 16.87 -6.61
N GLY A 162 -56.66 16.73 -7.91
CA GLY A 162 -55.30 16.87 -8.52
C GLY A 162 -55.11 18.26 -9.17
N PRO A 163 -54.17 18.49 -10.12
CA PRO A 163 -53.43 17.50 -10.92
C PRO A 163 -51.92 17.82 -11.15
N ALA A 164 -51.34 17.22 -12.20
CA ALA A 164 -50.04 17.49 -12.85
C ALA A 164 -49.78 18.98 -13.17
N GLY A 165 -48.58 19.47 -13.53
CA GLY A 165 -47.36 18.87 -14.15
C GLY A 165 -46.97 19.71 -15.39
N LEU A 166 -46.13 19.18 -16.31
CA LEU A 166 -45.52 19.84 -17.52
C LEU A 166 -44.15 20.52 -17.27
N PHE A 167 -43.25 20.75 -18.25
CA PHE A 167 -43.33 20.65 -19.73
C PHE A 167 -41.96 20.32 -20.40
N SER A 168 -41.97 19.60 -21.54
CA SER A 168 -41.02 19.55 -22.70
C SER A 168 -39.48 19.42 -22.51
N GLY A 169 -38.72 18.76 -23.41
CA GLY A 169 -39.07 17.80 -24.48
C GLY A 169 -38.96 18.30 -25.95
N ILE A 170 -37.99 17.75 -26.71
CA ILE A 170 -37.81 17.74 -28.19
C ILE A 170 -37.09 16.40 -28.56
N GLY A 171 -37.36 15.67 -29.65
CA GLY A 171 -38.48 15.81 -30.61
C GLY A 171 -38.36 15.09 -31.97
N ALA A 172 -38.24 13.74 -32.01
CA ALA A 172 -38.38 12.88 -33.21
C ALA A 172 -38.77 11.42 -32.80
N LYS A 173 -39.58 10.56 -33.47
CA LYS A 173 -40.26 10.48 -34.80
C LYS A 173 -39.33 10.01 -35.95
N ILE A 174 -39.64 9.08 -36.87
CA ILE A 174 -40.84 8.38 -37.40
C ILE A 174 -40.56 6.84 -37.41
N GLY A 175 -41.47 5.84 -37.40
CA GLY A 175 -42.95 5.80 -37.39
C GLY A 175 -43.55 4.92 -38.52
N GLY A 176 -43.93 3.65 -38.26
CA GLY A 176 -44.49 2.68 -39.25
C GLY A 176 -45.63 1.78 -38.74
N VAL A 177 -46.37 1.09 -39.63
CA VAL A 177 -47.71 0.47 -39.35
C VAL A 177 -48.03 -0.79 -40.20
N GLY A 178 -48.74 -1.78 -39.60
CA GLY A 178 -49.64 -2.76 -40.27
C GLY A 178 -49.41 -4.25 -39.91
N LEU A 179 -50.35 -5.21 -39.99
CA LEU A 179 -51.83 -5.31 -39.88
C LEU A 179 -52.25 -6.73 -40.37
N GLY A 180 -53.03 -7.50 -39.59
CA GLY A 180 -54.33 -7.98 -40.12
C GLY A 180 -54.62 -9.44 -40.60
N ALA A 181 -54.47 -10.46 -39.74
CA ALA A 181 -55.51 -11.50 -39.45
C ALA A 181 -56.08 -12.52 -40.51
N ALA A 182 -56.90 -13.46 -39.97
CA ALA A 182 -57.68 -14.59 -40.59
C ALA A 182 -56.85 -15.80 -41.14
N SER A 183 -56.97 -17.07 -40.71
CA SER A 183 -58.04 -17.95 -40.15
C SER A 183 -58.91 -18.67 -41.21
N THR A 184 -59.37 -19.93 -41.06
CA THR A 184 -59.19 -20.95 -39.98
C THR A 184 -58.95 -22.35 -40.63
N THR A 185 -59.33 -23.59 -40.22
CA THR A 185 -60.27 -24.17 -39.22
C THR A 185 -59.95 -25.66 -38.95
N SER A 186 -60.19 -26.16 -37.72
CA SER A 186 -60.52 -27.58 -37.34
C SER A 186 -59.56 -28.76 -37.65
N SER A 187 -59.39 -29.79 -36.78
CA SER A 187 -59.76 -29.96 -35.35
C SER A 187 -59.26 -31.29 -34.74
N SER A 188 -58.59 -31.27 -33.58
CA SER A 188 -58.65 -32.31 -32.52
C SER A 188 -57.92 -31.81 -31.26
N ALA A 189 -58.37 -32.18 -30.06
CA ALA A 189 -57.82 -31.69 -28.79
C ALA A 189 -56.88 -32.70 -28.09
N VAL A 190 -56.01 -32.23 -27.19
CA VAL A 190 -55.71 -32.83 -25.86
C VAL A 190 -54.65 -31.97 -25.10
N SER A 191 -54.85 -31.83 -23.78
CA SER A 191 -53.97 -31.34 -22.68
C SER A 191 -52.82 -30.35 -22.94
N SER A 192 -52.82 -29.27 -22.15
CA SER A 192 -51.64 -28.44 -21.84
C SER A 192 -50.58 -29.20 -21.02
N SER A 193 -49.29 -28.99 -21.32
CA SER A 193 -48.16 -29.44 -20.48
C SER A 193 -47.34 -28.27 -19.96
N THR A 194 -47.24 -28.18 -18.64
CA THR A 194 -46.44 -27.25 -17.82
C THR A 194 -45.01 -27.01 -18.30
N ASN A 195 -44.50 -25.81 -18.01
CA ASN A 195 -43.05 -25.57 -17.93
C ASN A 195 -42.40 -26.64 -17.05
N LYS A 196 -41.31 -27.25 -17.52
CA LYS A 196 -40.47 -28.12 -16.69
C LYS A 196 -39.37 -27.29 -16.05
N THR A 197 -39.47 -27.03 -14.75
CA THR A 197 -38.28 -26.82 -13.93
C THR A 197 -37.36 -28.03 -14.06
N LEU A 198 -36.05 -27.80 -14.13
CA LEU A 198 -35.07 -28.88 -14.11
C LEU A 198 -35.12 -29.55 -12.74
N GLN A 199 -35.40 -30.85 -12.72
CA GLN A 199 -35.39 -31.63 -11.49
C GLN A 199 -33.98 -32.16 -11.26
N ARG A 200 -33.51 -32.04 -10.01
CA ARG A 200 -32.23 -32.61 -9.54
C ARG A 200 -32.12 -34.08 -9.98
N PRO A 201 -30.97 -34.52 -10.54
CA PRO A 201 -30.73 -35.94 -10.79
C PRO A 201 -30.92 -36.76 -9.51
N ALA A 202 -31.47 -37.97 -9.62
CA ALA A 202 -31.63 -38.85 -8.46
C ALA A 202 -30.25 -39.37 -8.01
N ASP A 203 -29.98 -39.32 -6.70
CA ASP A 203 -28.69 -39.75 -6.15
C ASP A 203 -28.36 -41.20 -6.55
N PRO A 204 -27.13 -41.47 -7.04
CA PRO A 204 -26.77 -42.80 -7.50
C PRO A 204 -26.66 -43.78 -6.32
N PRO A 205 -27.05 -45.06 -6.51
CA PRO A 205 -27.03 -46.07 -5.46
C PRO A 205 -25.64 -46.25 -4.84
N ASP A 206 -25.62 -46.75 -3.60
CA ASP A 206 -24.39 -47.05 -2.86
C ASP A 206 -23.54 -48.09 -3.59
N ILE A 207 -22.21 -48.05 -3.39
CA ILE A 207 -21.25 -48.86 -4.14
C ILE A 207 -21.56 -50.38 -4.03
N PRO A 208 -21.87 -50.96 -2.84
CA PRO A 208 -22.32 -52.35 -2.74
C PRO A 208 -23.50 -52.67 -3.66
N THR A 209 -24.59 -51.89 -3.62
CA THR A 209 -25.78 -52.11 -4.46
C THR A 209 -25.50 -51.88 -5.94
N ALA A 210 -24.67 -50.89 -6.29
CA ALA A 210 -24.32 -50.56 -7.67
C ALA A 210 -23.48 -51.65 -8.37
N VAL A 211 -22.69 -52.43 -7.61
CA VAL A 211 -21.72 -53.41 -8.10
C VAL A 211 -22.19 -54.86 -7.93
N LEU A 212 -23.21 -55.13 -7.11
CA LEU A 212 -23.65 -56.49 -6.79
C LEU A 212 -24.07 -57.31 -8.02
N GLY A 213 -23.32 -58.37 -8.32
CA GLY A 213 -23.63 -59.33 -9.39
C GLY A 213 -23.25 -58.91 -10.82
N LEU A 214 -22.43 -57.87 -11.00
CA LEU A 214 -21.98 -57.43 -12.33
C LEU A 214 -20.79 -58.25 -12.89
N PRO A 215 -20.78 -58.55 -14.20
CA PRO A 215 -19.58 -58.99 -14.90
C PRO A 215 -18.49 -57.92 -14.91
N LEU A 216 -17.22 -58.34 -14.87
CA LEU A 216 -16.08 -57.41 -14.90
C LEU A 216 -16.05 -56.53 -16.16
N SER A 217 -16.55 -57.04 -17.29
CA SER A 217 -16.70 -56.32 -18.57
C SER A 217 -17.77 -55.22 -18.57
N ASP A 218 -18.67 -55.22 -17.59
CA ASP A 218 -19.71 -54.19 -17.42
C ASP A 218 -19.42 -53.27 -16.24
N PHE A 219 -18.44 -53.61 -15.39
CA PHE A 219 -18.05 -52.81 -14.22
C PHE A 219 -17.57 -51.41 -14.61
N GLU A 220 -16.67 -51.32 -15.60
CA GLU A 220 -16.05 -50.07 -16.05
C GLU A 220 -17.10 -49.06 -16.55
N ARG A 221 -17.95 -49.49 -17.51
CA ARG A 221 -19.10 -48.73 -18.00
C ARG A 221 -20.05 -48.29 -16.89
N LYS A 222 -20.26 -49.11 -15.86
CA LYS A 222 -21.19 -48.79 -14.77
C LYS A 222 -20.56 -47.93 -13.67
N ALA A 223 -19.23 -47.94 -13.54
CA ALA A 223 -18.47 -46.97 -12.79
C ALA A 223 -18.49 -45.60 -13.50
N GLU A 224 -18.37 -45.57 -14.83
CA GLU A 224 -18.54 -44.37 -15.66
C GLU A 224 -19.97 -43.79 -15.53
N GLU A 225 -21.01 -44.60 -15.75
CA GLU A 225 -22.42 -44.19 -15.54
C GLU A 225 -22.64 -43.61 -14.11
N ARG A 226 -22.00 -44.19 -13.09
CA ARG A 226 -22.08 -43.72 -11.70
C ARG A 226 -21.27 -42.44 -11.45
N ALA A 227 -20.09 -42.29 -12.04
CA ALA A 227 -19.27 -41.09 -11.94
C ALA A 227 -19.96 -39.90 -12.61
N ILE A 228 -20.53 -40.10 -13.81
CA ILE A 228 -21.36 -39.11 -14.50
C ILE A 228 -22.56 -38.70 -13.64
N ALA A 229 -23.23 -39.66 -12.98
CA ALA A 229 -24.34 -39.35 -12.08
C ALA A 229 -23.91 -38.52 -10.86
N ILE A 230 -22.78 -38.85 -10.21
CA ILE A 230 -22.24 -38.07 -9.08
C ILE A 230 -21.91 -36.65 -9.53
N VAL A 231 -21.14 -36.49 -10.62
CA VAL A 231 -20.74 -35.16 -11.13
C VAL A 231 -21.95 -34.35 -11.59
N SER A 232 -22.94 -34.96 -12.25
CA SER A 232 -24.17 -34.28 -12.67
C SER A 232 -25.03 -33.82 -11.48
N THR A 233 -25.03 -34.58 -10.39
CA THR A 233 -25.75 -34.21 -9.16
C THR A 233 -25.01 -33.09 -8.44
N TRP A 234 -23.67 -33.18 -8.34
CA TRP A 234 -22.83 -32.16 -7.71
C TRP A 234 -22.88 -30.81 -8.46
N LEU A 235 -22.82 -30.81 -9.80
CA LEU A 235 -22.99 -29.61 -10.62
C LEU A 235 -24.39 -28.99 -10.51
N PHE A 236 -25.42 -29.80 -10.21
CA PHE A 236 -26.76 -29.30 -9.91
C PHE A 236 -26.80 -28.65 -8.51
N ASP A 237 -26.26 -29.34 -7.50
CA ASP A 237 -26.27 -28.90 -6.10
C ASP A 237 -25.39 -27.66 -5.85
N CYS A 238 -24.33 -27.47 -6.66
CA CYS A 238 -23.51 -26.26 -6.65
C CYS A 238 -24.07 -25.11 -7.52
N GLY A 239 -25.26 -25.26 -8.15
CA GLY A 239 -25.89 -24.22 -8.97
C GLY A 239 -25.24 -23.96 -10.35
N LEU A 240 -24.05 -24.52 -10.59
CA LEU A 240 -23.22 -24.32 -11.79
C LEU A 240 -23.92 -24.65 -13.12
N ILE A 241 -24.99 -25.45 -13.11
CA ILE A 241 -25.79 -25.76 -14.32
C ILE A 241 -26.49 -24.52 -14.88
N ASP A 242 -27.04 -23.64 -14.02
CA ASP A 242 -27.68 -22.41 -14.50
C ASP A 242 -26.63 -21.40 -14.98
N GLU A 243 -25.47 -21.32 -14.32
CA GLU A 243 -24.35 -20.47 -14.73
C GLU A 243 -23.77 -20.89 -16.09
N LEU A 244 -23.59 -22.19 -16.33
CA LEU A 244 -23.21 -22.75 -17.64
C LEU A 244 -24.26 -22.50 -18.73
N LEU A 245 -25.55 -22.46 -18.39
CA LEU A 245 -26.63 -22.15 -19.33
C LEU A 245 -26.76 -20.65 -19.63
N VAL A 246 -26.45 -19.78 -18.67
CA VAL A 246 -26.47 -18.31 -18.83
C VAL A 246 -25.22 -17.82 -19.58
N HIS A 247 -24.04 -18.35 -19.26
CA HIS A 247 -22.77 -17.91 -19.86
C HIS A 247 -22.33 -18.72 -21.09
N GLY A 248 -22.95 -19.87 -21.40
CA GLY A 248 -22.70 -20.69 -22.60
C GLY A 248 -23.13 -20.06 -23.95
N GLY A 249 -23.31 -18.74 -24.00
CA GLY A 249 -23.97 -17.98 -25.07
C GLY A 249 -23.17 -17.76 -26.38
N MET A 250 -22.27 -18.65 -26.78
CA MET A 250 -21.45 -18.46 -27.99
C MET A 250 -21.71 -19.47 -29.12
N GLY A 251 -22.12 -18.96 -30.29
CA GLY A 251 -21.61 -19.46 -31.57
C GLY A 251 -22.22 -20.75 -32.16
N LYS A 252 -23.55 -20.88 -32.28
CA LYS A 252 -24.15 -21.94 -33.13
C LYS A 252 -23.86 -21.71 -34.63
N SER A 253 -22.75 -22.25 -35.13
CA SER A 253 -22.53 -22.49 -36.57
C SER A 253 -21.47 -23.55 -36.85
N THR A 254 -21.81 -24.48 -37.76
CA THR A 254 -20.89 -25.40 -38.44
C THR A 254 -20.21 -26.50 -37.60
N MET A 255 -20.96 -27.54 -37.22
CA MET A 255 -20.60 -28.94 -37.54
C MET A 255 -21.75 -29.92 -37.25
N GLN A 256 -22.37 -30.44 -38.31
CA GLN A 256 -22.68 -31.88 -38.50
C GLN A 256 -23.42 -32.11 -39.83
N ALA A 257 -22.70 -32.64 -40.81
CA ALA A 257 -23.28 -33.28 -41.99
C ALA A 257 -22.28 -34.30 -42.57
N VAL A 258 -22.79 -35.44 -43.02
CA VAL A 258 -22.12 -36.48 -43.83
C VAL A 258 -20.89 -37.16 -43.21
N LYS A 259 -21.11 -38.40 -42.74
CA LYS A 259 -20.11 -39.48 -42.84
C LYS A 259 -20.79 -40.71 -43.46
N THR A 260 -20.59 -40.95 -44.77
CA THR A 260 -20.90 -42.24 -45.41
C THR A 260 -20.23 -42.38 -46.78
N ASN A 261 -19.57 -43.53 -46.99
CA ASN A 261 -19.26 -44.21 -48.25
C ASN A 261 -18.39 -43.49 -49.32
N ASN A 262 -17.45 -44.08 -50.06
CA ASN A 262 -16.73 -45.36 -50.16
C ASN A 262 -15.99 -45.28 -51.55
N VAL A 263 -15.06 -46.22 -51.84
CA VAL A 263 -14.55 -46.59 -53.20
C VAL A 263 -13.53 -45.68 -53.94
N SER A 264 -12.28 -46.18 -54.03
CA SER A 264 -11.29 -46.09 -55.15
C SER A 264 -10.74 -44.74 -55.66
N ALA A 265 -9.59 -44.66 -56.35
CA ALA A 265 -8.36 -45.50 -56.45
C ALA A 265 -7.29 -44.77 -57.32
N THR A 266 -6.02 -45.23 -57.28
CA THR A 266 -4.89 -44.88 -58.21
C THR A 266 -4.43 -43.41 -58.27
N ALA A 267 -3.23 -43.04 -58.75
CA ALA A 267 -1.87 -43.64 -58.80
C ALA A 267 -0.86 -42.56 -59.33
N ALA A 268 0.45 -42.82 -59.30
CA ALA A 268 1.57 -41.94 -59.75
C ALA A 268 1.79 -40.69 -58.86
N ALA A 269 3.01 -40.30 -58.40
CA ALA A 269 4.33 -40.09 -59.05
C ALA A 269 4.40 -38.73 -59.80
N SER A 270 5.47 -37.93 -59.75
CA SER A 270 6.78 -38.03 -59.04
C SER A 270 7.51 -36.66 -59.01
N ASP A 271 8.76 -36.66 -58.50
CA ASP A 271 9.87 -35.74 -58.85
C ASP A 271 10.00 -34.32 -58.26
N ASN A 272 11.03 -34.19 -57.40
CA ASN A 272 12.18 -33.28 -57.49
C ASN A 272 12.05 -31.75 -57.36
N VAL A 273 12.61 -31.25 -56.24
CA VAL A 273 13.84 -30.43 -56.19
C VAL A 273 14.05 -29.37 -57.29
N SER A 274 14.04 -28.10 -56.90
CA SER A 274 15.19 -27.19 -57.11
C SER A 274 15.09 -25.90 -56.27
N VAL A 275 16.26 -25.38 -55.89
CA VAL A 275 16.48 -24.06 -55.26
C VAL A 275 17.14 -23.16 -56.31
N PRO A 276 16.73 -21.88 -56.45
CA PRO A 276 17.75 -20.82 -56.36
C PRO A 276 17.31 -19.47 -55.75
N SER A 277 18.18 -18.98 -54.87
CA SER A 277 18.61 -17.60 -54.59
C SER A 277 18.07 -16.36 -55.36
N GLN A 278 17.69 -15.34 -54.56
CA GLN A 278 18.09 -13.91 -54.60
C GLN A 278 17.80 -12.94 -55.77
N GLU A 279 17.59 -11.68 -55.33
CA GLU A 279 17.85 -10.37 -55.97
C GLU A 279 16.96 -9.85 -57.12
N GLY A 280 16.65 -8.54 -57.01
CA GLY A 280 15.81 -7.76 -57.93
C GLY A 280 15.25 -6.51 -57.24
N ILE A 281 15.60 -5.31 -57.73
CA ILE A 281 15.33 -4.00 -57.09
C ILE A 281 14.68 -3.02 -58.09
N GLU A 282 13.99 -1.99 -57.55
CA GLU A 282 13.56 -0.70 -58.17
C GLU A 282 12.22 -0.53 -58.95
N ILE A 283 11.49 0.51 -58.50
CA ILE A 283 10.72 1.55 -59.26
C ILE A 283 9.47 1.13 -60.10
N GLY A 284 8.31 1.13 -59.44
CA GLY A 284 7.33 2.24 -59.44
C GLY A 284 6.59 2.71 -60.73
N THR A 285 5.25 2.81 -60.66
CA THR A 285 4.43 3.89 -61.29
C THR A 285 2.98 3.91 -60.75
N PHE A 286 2.26 5.03 -60.92
CA PHE A 286 0.88 5.29 -60.43
C PHE A 286 -0.23 4.80 -61.37
N SER A 287 -1.39 4.37 -60.84
CA SER A 287 -2.72 4.99 -61.11
C SER A 287 -3.94 4.29 -60.45
N HIS A 288 -4.90 5.13 -60.00
CA HIS A 288 -6.35 4.92 -59.78
C HIS A 288 -6.94 3.62 -59.16
N THR A 289 -7.35 3.74 -57.88
CA THR A 289 -8.71 3.54 -57.28
C THR A 289 -9.72 2.53 -57.91
N PRO A 290 -10.58 1.82 -57.12
CA PRO A 290 -11.05 2.18 -55.76
C PRO A 290 -11.26 1.02 -54.72
N ILE A 291 -11.66 1.40 -53.49
CA ILE A 291 -12.49 0.65 -52.51
C ILE A 291 -11.85 -0.53 -51.71
N GLU A 292 -12.26 -0.61 -50.43
CA GLU A 292 -12.11 -1.72 -49.46
C GLU A 292 -10.75 -2.45 -49.37
N GLY A 293 -9.82 -1.82 -48.65
CA GLY A 293 -8.76 -2.57 -47.98
C GLY A 293 -9.32 -3.33 -46.76
N PRO A 294 -8.93 -4.60 -46.51
CA PRO A 294 -9.41 -5.36 -45.36
C PRO A 294 -8.99 -4.68 -44.05
N SER A 295 -9.86 -4.73 -43.05
CA SER A 295 -9.68 -3.98 -41.81
C SER A 295 -8.44 -4.44 -41.03
N LYS A 296 -7.99 -3.60 -40.07
CA LYS A 296 -6.91 -3.98 -39.15
C LYS A 296 -7.27 -5.28 -38.40
N MET A 297 -8.55 -5.43 -38.05
CA MET A 297 -9.14 -6.61 -37.45
C MET A 297 -9.13 -7.84 -38.38
N ASP A 298 -9.35 -7.70 -39.69
CA ASP A 298 -9.26 -8.85 -40.64
C ASP A 298 -7.84 -9.39 -40.74
N LYS A 299 -6.83 -8.50 -40.73
CA LYS A 299 -5.42 -8.90 -40.70
C LYS A 299 -5.06 -9.59 -39.39
N GLU A 300 -5.63 -9.15 -38.27
CA GLU A 300 -5.45 -9.84 -36.98
C GLU A 300 -6.22 -11.15 -36.90
N ILE A 301 -7.44 -11.26 -37.44
CA ILE A 301 -8.18 -12.52 -37.57
C ILE A 301 -7.41 -13.51 -38.46
N ALA A 302 -6.77 -13.06 -39.54
CA ALA A 302 -5.88 -13.89 -40.34
C ALA A 302 -4.62 -14.33 -39.58
N LYS A 303 -4.00 -13.41 -38.81
CA LYS A 303 -2.82 -13.69 -37.97
C LYS A 303 -3.16 -14.66 -36.83
N LEU A 304 -4.32 -14.49 -36.19
CA LEU A 304 -4.87 -15.37 -35.16
C LEU A 304 -5.21 -16.75 -35.74
N ARG A 305 -5.95 -16.83 -36.84
CA ARG A 305 -6.21 -18.11 -37.54
C ARG A 305 -4.90 -18.82 -37.94
N GLY A 306 -3.90 -18.09 -38.41
CA GLY A 306 -2.55 -18.61 -38.69
C GLY A 306 -1.72 -18.93 -37.44
N GLY A 307 -2.09 -18.44 -36.26
CA GLY A 307 -1.58 -18.85 -34.96
C GLY A 307 -2.27 -20.13 -34.48
N THR A 308 -3.59 -20.12 -34.37
CA THR A 308 -4.43 -21.26 -33.95
C THR A 308 -4.23 -22.47 -34.86
N ALA A 309 -4.06 -22.30 -36.17
CA ALA A 309 -3.76 -23.42 -37.08
C ALA A 309 -2.37 -24.05 -36.82
N ARG A 310 -1.36 -23.25 -36.44
CA ARG A 310 -0.04 -23.76 -36.02
C ARG A 310 -0.07 -24.39 -34.64
N GLN A 311 -0.81 -23.80 -33.69
CA GLN A 311 -1.04 -24.40 -32.38
C GLN A 311 -1.80 -25.73 -32.51
N LEU A 312 -2.86 -25.81 -33.31
CA LEU A 312 -3.58 -27.06 -33.59
C LEU A 312 -2.70 -28.09 -34.31
N ALA A 313 -1.83 -27.67 -35.24
CA ALA A 313 -0.88 -28.59 -35.87
C ALA A 313 0.17 -29.13 -34.86
N LEU A 314 0.69 -28.27 -33.97
CA LEU A 314 1.65 -28.65 -32.93
C LEU A 314 1.00 -29.47 -31.82
N VAL A 315 -0.26 -29.20 -31.48
CA VAL A 315 -1.09 -30.03 -30.58
C VAL A 315 -1.43 -31.36 -31.23
N ASN A 316 -1.71 -31.42 -32.55
CA ASN A 316 -1.90 -32.70 -33.25
C ASN A 316 -0.58 -33.47 -33.40
N SER A 317 0.58 -32.83 -33.52
CA SER A 317 1.88 -33.50 -33.35
C SER A 317 1.94 -34.06 -31.94
N ARG A 318 1.92 -33.23 -30.88
CA ARG A 318 2.00 -33.68 -29.49
C ARG A 318 0.93 -34.70 -29.08
N LEU A 319 -0.24 -34.74 -29.72
CA LEU A 319 -1.25 -35.80 -29.53
C LEU A 319 -0.94 -37.07 -30.33
N ASN A 320 -0.43 -37.02 -31.56
CA ASN A 320 -0.01 -38.23 -32.27
C ASN A 320 1.29 -38.79 -31.68
N ASP A 321 2.24 -37.92 -31.34
CA ASP A 321 3.48 -38.24 -30.64
C ASP A 321 3.16 -38.74 -29.23
N GLY A 322 2.19 -38.13 -28.53
CA GLY A 322 1.70 -38.59 -27.22
C GLY A 322 0.85 -39.87 -27.26
N VAL A 323 0.15 -40.16 -28.36
CA VAL A 323 -0.56 -41.43 -28.60
C VAL A 323 0.38 -42.52 -29.11
N ALA A 324 1.49 -42.16 -29.76
CA ALA A 324 2.57 -43.07 -30.10
C ALA A 324 3.44 -43.39 -28.87
N ALA A 325 3.73 -42.39 -28.03
CA ALA A 325 4.39 -42.55 -26.74
C ALA A 325 3.52 -43.37 -25.79
N SER A 326 2.30 -42.92 -25.45
CA SER A 326 1.38 -43.72 -24.62
C SER A 326 0.98 -45.06 -25.25
N GLY A 327 1.00 -45.19 -26.58
CA GLY A 327 0.85 -46.49 -27.25
C GLY A 327 2.05 -47.42 -27.06
N GLY A 328 3.26 -46.87 -27.09
CA GLY A 328 4.51 -47.54 -26.75
C GLY A 328 4.59 -47.89 -25.27
N GLU A 329 4.41 -46.92 -24.39
CA GLU A 329 4.33 -47.05 -22.93
C GLU A 329 3.23 -48.02 -22.51
N VAL A 330 2.03 -48.02 -23.12
CA VAL A 330 1.00 -49.03 -22.82
C VAL A 330 1.40 -50.40 -23.35
N GLN A 331 2.09 -50.50 -24.49
CA GLN A 331 2.61 -51.79 -24.97
C GLN A 331 3.76 -52.30 -24.09
N GLU A 332 4.62 -51.42 -23.58
CA GLU A 332 5.68 -51.72 -22.63
C GLU A 332 5.11 -52.03 -21.24
N LEU A 333 4.08 -51.33 -20.78
CA LEU A 333 3.33 -51.63 -19.57
C LEU A 333 2.57 -52.95 -19.70
N VAL A 334 2.03 -53.29 -20.88
CA VAL A 334 1.46 -54.62 -21.16
C VAL A 334 2.53 -55.70 -21.21
N ASN A 335 3.72 -55.40 -21.75
CA ASN A 335 4.86 -56.34 -21.73
C ASN A 335 5.37 -56.55 -20.29
N ALA A 336 5.51 -55.48 -19.52
CA ALA A 336 5.90 -55.47 -18.12
C ALA A 336 4.85 -56.16 -17.24
N VAL A 337 3.55 -55.86 -17.41
CA VAL A 337 2.45 -56.55 -16.71
C VAL A 337 2.39 -58.03 -17.09
N ASN A 338 2.70 -58.41 -18.34
CA ASN A 338 2.83 -59.83 -18.69
C ASN A 338 4.09 -60.47 -18.08
N SER A 339 5.24 -59.80 -18.05
CA SER A 339 6.43 -60.30 -17.35
C SER A 339 6.18 -60.42 -15.85
N THR A 340 5.70 -59.38 -15.19
CA THR A 340 5.30 -59.36 -13.78
C THR A 340 4.20 -60.38 -13.48
N LYS A 341 3.33 -60.73 -14.43
CA LYS A 341 2.34 -61.80 -14.30
C LYS A 341 2.95 -63.20 -14.45
N ASP A 342 3.91 -63.39 -15.34
CA ASP A 342 4.66 -64.64 -15.48
C ASP A 342 5.64 -64.82 -14.30
N ASP A 343 6.20 -63.73 -13.78
CA ASP A 343 7.04 -63.68 -12.58
C ASP A 343 6.20 -63.75 -11.28
N LEU A 344 4.95 -63.27 -11.26
CA LEU A 344 3.94 -63.62 -10.25
C LEU A 344 3.46 -65.07 -10.41
N GLY A 345 3.52 -65.63 -11.62
CA GLY A 345 3.32 -67.05 -11.90
C GLY A 345 4.43 -67.88 -11.29
N ARG A 346 5.69 -67.54 -11.57
CA ARG A 346 6.90 -68.12 -10.97
C ARG A 346 6.96 -67.89 -9.47
N LEU A 347 6.56 -66.72 -8.96
CA LEU A 347 6.43 -66.44 -7.53
C LEU A 347 5.23 -67.17 -6.91
N ARG A 348 4.17 -67.51 -7.66
CA ARG A 348 3.15 -68.46 -7.21
C ARG A 348 3.63 -69.90 -7.24
N GLU A 349 4.48 -70.31 -8.17
CA GLU A 349 5.09 -71.64 -8.16
C GLU A 349 6.15 -71.75 -7.05
N LEU A 350 7.00 -70.74 -6.87
CA LEU A 350 7.95 -70.60 -5.76
C LEU A 350 7.23 -70.45 -4.43
N SER A 351 6.17 -69.64 -4.31
CA SER A 351 5.33 -69.56 -3.11
C SER A 351 4.59 -70.86 -2.87
N THR A 352 4.13 -71.58 -3.91
CA THR A 352 3.57 -72.92 -3.74
C THR A 352 4.65 -73.90 -3.28
N TYR A 353 5.90 -73.79 -3.75
CA TYR A 353 7.05 -74.56 -3.25
C TYR A 353 7.47 -74.16 -1.83
N ILE A 354 7.39 -72.88 -1.46
CA ILE A 354 7.83 -72.29 -0.19
C ILE A 354 6.77 -72.44 0.88
N SER A 355 5.47 -72.38 0.56
CA SER A 355 4.37 -72.76 1.44
C SER A 355 4.27 -74.27 1.59
N ASN A 356 4.44 -75.06 0.51
CA ASN A 356 4.56 -76.53 0.62
C ASN A 356 5.89 -76.99 1.27
N THR A 357 6.88 -76.12 1.49
CA THR A 357 8.04 -76.42 2.35
C THR A 357 7.96 -75.76 3.73
N GLY A 358 7.16 -74.70 3.88
CA GLY A 358 6.84 -74.01 5.13
C GLY A 358 5.92 -74.83 6.02
N ASP A 359 4.77 -75.27 5.50
CA ASP A 359 3.87 -76.17 6.24
C ASP A 359 4.47 -77.57 6.44
N VAL A 360 5.49 -77.93 5.65
CA VAL A 360 6.31 -79.13 5.88
C VAL A 360 7.20 -79.03 7.13
N GLN A 361 7.32 -77.86 7.79
CA GLN A 361 7.81 -77.79 9.18
C GLN A 361 6.89 -78.56 10.16
N SER A 362 5.60 -78.74 9.84
CA SER A 362 4.68 -79.59 10.60
C SER A 362 4.86 -81.10 10.32
N THR A 363 5.82 -81.50 9.47
CA THR A 363 6.15 -82.91 9.28
C THR A 363 6.89 -83.47 10.51
N ARG A 364 6.10 -83.95 11.46
CA ARG A 364 6.47 -84.44 12.81
C ARG A 364 7.56 -85.54 12.86
N SER A 365 8.03 -86.01 11.71
CA SER A 365 9.08 -87.04 11.55
C SER A 365 10.51 -86.47 11.53
N GLN A 366 10.78 -85.33 10.86
CA GLN A 366 12.16 -84.84 10.73
C GLN A 366 12.67 -84.14 11.99
N THR A 367 11.87 -83.27 12.62
CA THR A 367 12.23 -82.58 13.87
C THR A 367 12.46 -83.58 15.02
N PHE A 368 11.74 -84.72 15.01
CA PHE A 368 11.89 -85.80 15.99
C PHE A 368 13.09 -86.74 15.71
N MET A 369 13.63 -86.72 14.48
CA MET A 369 14.86 -87.44 14.11
C MET A 369 16.11 -86.58 14.29
N LEU A 370 16.10 -85.31 13.86
CA LEU A 370 17.26 -84.41 13.97
C LEU A 370 17.59 -84.01 15.42
N THR A 371 16.62 -84.04 16.33
CA THR A 371 16.85 -83.92 17.78
C THR A 371 17.59 -85.13 18.37
N ARG A 372 17.44 -86.33 17.79
CA ARG A 372 18.21 -87.53 18.18
C ARG A 372 19.62 -87.58 17.59
N TYR A 373 19.90 -86.84 16.52
CA TYR A 373 21.20 -86.81 15.85
C TYR A 373 21.79 -85.38 15.78
N PRO A 374 22.20 -84.78 16.91
CA PRO A 374 22.74 -83.41 16.93
C PRO A 374 23.97 -83.24 16.04
N LYS A 375 24.79 -84.28 15.83
CA LYS A 375 25.91 -84.24 14.88
C LYS A 375 25.44 -84.11 13.42
N LEU A 376 24.30 -84.70 13.04
CA LEU A 376 23.73 -84.55 11.70
C LEU A 376 23.10 -83.16 11.51
N LYS A 377 22.42 -82.62 12.54
CA LYS A 377 21.98 -81.22 12.52
C LYS A 377 23.17 -80.26 12.37
N LYS A 378 24.26 -80.46 13.12
CA LYS A 378 25.50 -79.67 12.95
C LYS A 378 26.12 -79.84 11.56
N ALA A 379 26.12 -81.03 10.95
CA ALA A 379 26.64 -81.24 9.60
C ALA A 379 25.79 -80.57 8.50
N ILE A 380 24.45 -80.61 8.62
CA ILE A 380 23.54 -79.93 7.68
C ILE A 380 23.65 -78.41 7.83
N ASN A 381 23.74 -77.90 9.06
CA ASN A 381 24.00 -76.48 9.31
C ASN A 381 25.38 -76.08 8.77
N ALA A 382 26.45 -76.85 9.02
CA ALA A 382 27.78 -76.56 8.47
C ALA A 382 27.78 -76.53 6.93
N ARG A 383 27.07 -77.45 6.25
CA ARG A 383 26.93 -77.41 4.79
C ARG A 383 26.14 -76.18 4.31
N ARG A 384 25.06 -75.78 5.02
CA ARG A 384 24.29 -74.57 4.70
C ARG A 384 25.12 -73.30 4.94
N ASN A 385 25.89 -73.25 6.02
CA ASN A 385 26.78 -72.15 6.35
C ASN A 385 27.91 -72.05 5.32
N LEU A 386 28.57 -73.16 4.93
CA LEU A 386 29.56 -73.14 3.83
C LEU A 386 28.95 -72.65 2.51
N ALA A 387 27.76 -73.15 2.12
CA ALA A 387 27.05 -72.68 0.92
C ALA A 387 26.42 -71.27 1.05
N ARG A 388 26.51 -70.65 2.24
CA ARG A 388 26.24 -69.23 2.47
C ARG A 388 27.56 -68.45 2.36
N CYS A 389 28.59 -68.83 3.11
CA CYS A 389 29.92 -68.22 3.09
C CYS A 389 30.57 -68.23 1.71
N PHE A 390 30.36 -69.25 0.87
CA PHE A 390 30.85 -69.22 -0.53
C PHE A 390 30.14 -68.17 -1.40
N ARG A 391 28.86 -67.85 -1.14
CA ARG A 391 28.16 -66.76 -1.84
C ARG A 391 28.47 -65.39 -1.23
N GLU A 392 28.66 -65.32 0.08
CA GLU A 392 29.18 -64.13 0.76
C GLU A 392 30.58 -63.78 0.20
N LEU A 393 31.49 -64.77 0.07
CA LEU A 393 32.82 -64.60 -0.52
C LEU A 393 32.81 -64.22 -2.01
N ASP A 394 31.96 -64.86 -2.82
CA ASP A 394 31.82 -64.55 -4.26
C ASP A 394 31.38 -63.09 -4.44
N PHE A 395 30.35 -62.66 -3.69
CA PHE A 395 29.91 -61.27 -3.63
C PHE A 395 31.03 -60.31 -3.19
N TYR A 396 31.71 -60.55 -2.06
CA TYR A 396 32.79 -59.66 -1.62
C TYR A 396 33.91 -59.56 -2.67
N SER A 397 34.27 -60.65 -3.35
CA SER A 397 35.31 -60.64 -4.39
C SER A 397 34.98 -59.79 -5.62
N GLN A 398 33.70 -59.42 -5.81
CA GLN A 398 33.22 -58.57 -6.90
C GLN A 398 33.12 -57.09 -6.50
N ILE A 399 33.12 -56.76 -5.19
CA ILE A 399 32.98 -55.38 -4.70
C ILE A 399 34.07 -54.44 -5.28
N PRO A 400 35.39 -54.77 -5.30
CA PRO A 400 36.39 -53.84 -5.79
C PRO A 400 36.20 -53.50 -7.28
N LEU A 401 35.88 -54.52 -8.09
CA LEU A 401 35.56 -54.35 -9.52
C LEU A 401 34.29 -53.51 -9.73
N THR A 402 33.31 -53.64 -8.83
CA THR A 402 32.09 -52.83 -8.87
C THR A 402 32.41 -51.38 -8.49
N CYS A 403 33.18 -51.15 -7.43
CA CYS A 403 33.61 -49.81 -7.04
C CYS A 403 34.43 -49.13 -8.13
N ASP A 404 35.35 -49.85 -8.78
CA ASP A 404 36.20 -49.27 -9.82
C ASP A 404 35.42 -48.96 -11.11
N ARG A 405 34.39 -49.75 -11.45
CA ARG A 405 33.42 -49.36 -12.50
C ARG A 405 32.63 -48.12 -12.11
N LEU A 406 32.09 -48.07 -10.89
CA LEU A 406 31.31 -46.92 -10.41
C LEU A 406 32.17 -45.64 -10.33
N ARG A 407 33.47 -45.76 -10.08
CA ARG A 407 34.44 -44.66 -10.24
C ARG A 407 34.63 -44.26 -11.71
N GLU A 408 34.79 -45.22 -12.61
CA GLU A 408 34.91 -44.94 -14.05
C GLU A 408 33.66 -44.22 -14.57
N GLU A 409 32.46 -44.63 -14.14
CA GLU A 409 31.18 -43.96 -14.47
C GLU A 409 31.03 -42.58 -13.81
N LEU A 410 31.53 -42.38 -12.58
CA LEU A 410 31.52 -41.09 -11.87
C LEU A 410 32.50 -40.06 -12.46
N HIS A 411 33.65 -40.51 -12.97
CA HIS A 411 34.76 -39.65 -13.43
C HIS A 411 34.91 -39.55 -14.96
N SER A 412 34.17 -40.33 -15.76
CA SER A 412 34.20 -40.27 -17.24
C SER A 412 33.27 -39.22 -17.86
N ALA A 413 32.43 -38.56 -17.05
CA ALA A 413 31.41 -37.60 -17.48
C ALA A 413 31.97 -36.17 -17.72
N GLU A 414 31.75 -35.62 -18.92
CA GLU A 414 32.05 -34.22 -19.28
C GLU A 414 30.82 -33.29 -19.11
N TRP A 415 30.06 -33.46 -18.02
CA TRP A 415 28.94 -32.60 -17.59
C TRP A 415 27.77 -32.45 -18.59
N THR A 416 27.49 -33.45 -19.44
CA THR A 416 26.38 -33.36 -20.41
C THR A 416 25.00 -33.71 -19.81
N GLU A 417 23.90 -33.32 -20.49
CA GLU A 417 22.52 -33.58 -20.04
C GLU A 417 22.21 -35.07 -19.79
N VAL A 418 22.87 -35.99 -20.52
CA VAL A 418 22.63 -37.44 -20.40
C VAL A 418 23.32 -38.00 -19.15
N GLU A 419 24.50 -37.50 -18.80
CA GLU A 419 25.36 -38.05 -17.75
C GLU A 419 24.82 -37.83 -16.34
N TRP A 420 23.99 -36.81 -16.13
CA TRP A 420 23.35 -36.59 -14.83
C TRP A 420 22.47 -37.76 -14.37
N SER A 421 21.94 -38.54 -15.31
CA SER A 421 21.22 -39.79 -14.99
C SER A 421 22.13 -40.86 -14.38
N SER A 422 23.40 -40.96 -14.79
CA SER A 422 24.32 -41.97 -14.25
C SER A 422 24.73 -41.67 -12.82
N LEU A 423 24.81 -40.40 -12.40
CA LEU A 423 25.07 -40.04 -10.99
C LEU A 423 24.01 -40.61 -10.04
N ARG A 424 22.74 -40.63 -10.47
CA ARG A 424 21.64 -41.25 -9.71
C ARG A 424 21.75 -42.77 -9.66
N GLU A 425 22.13 -43.41 -10.75
CA GLU A 425 22.35 -44.87 -10.81
C GLU A 425 23.56 -45.29 -9.96
N VAL A 426 24.69 -44.59 -10.10
CA VAL A 426 25.90 -44.78 -9.31
C VAL A 426 25.64 -44.59 -7.81
N SER A 427 24.84 -43.59 -7.44
CA SER A 427 24.43 -43.36 -6.05
C SER A 427 23.54 -44.49 -5.51
N ARG A 428 22.62 -45.01 -6.32
CA ARG A 428 21.77 -46.16 -5.93
C ARG A 428 22.60 -47.43 -5.74
N GLU A 429 23.47 -47.77 -6.70
CA GLU A 429 24.33 -48.95 -6.59
C GLU A 429 25.31 -48.84 -5.40
N HIS A 430 25.83 -47.65 -5.13
CA HIS A 430 26.65 -47.39 -3.94
C HIS A 430 25.88 -47.61 -2.64
N VAL A 431 24.65 -47.10 -2.54
CA VAL A 431 23.75 -47.30 -1.40
C VAL A 431 23.40 -48.78 -1.19
N GLU A 432 23.13 -49.53 -2.26
CA GLU A 432 22.90 -50.98 -2.17
C GLU A 432 24.14 -51.71 -1.63
N LEU A 433 25.33 -51.40 -2.15
CA LEU A 433 26.61 -51.93 -1.64
C LEU A 433 26.84 -51.58 -0.17
N GLU A 434 26.50 -50.37 0.26
CA GLU A 434 26.63 -49.92 1.64
C GLU A 434 25.69 -50.70 2.57
N ILE A 435 24.40 -50.83 2.23
CA ILE A 435 23.44 -51.64 2.99
C ILE A 435 23.92 -53.09 3.11
N PHE A 436 24.35 -53.71 2.01
CA PHE A 436 24.85 -55.08 2.04
C PHE A 436 26.10 -55.23 2.91
N LEU A 437 26.98 -54.23 2.98
CA LEU A 437 28.14 -54.24 3.88
C LEU A 437 27.77 -54.07 5.35
N VAL A 438 26.84 -53.17 5.70
CA VAL A 438 26.43 -52.99 7.10
C VAL A 438 25.63 -54.20 7.60
N GLU A 439 24.74 -54.77 6.78
CA GLU A 439 24.07 -56.05 7.11
C GLU A 439 25.07 -57.22 7.23
N ALA A 440 26.12 -57.23 6.39
CA ALA A 440 27.19 -58.21 6.48
C ALA A 440 27.98 -58.09 7.79
N GLU A 441 28.44 -56.89 8.16
CA GLU A 441 29.15 -56.68 9.43
C GLU A 441 28.26 -57.06 10.61
N ALA A 442 27.02 -56.54 10.65
CA ALA A 442 26.02 -56.88 11.66
C ALA A 442 25.83 -58.41 11.77
N GLY A 443 25.69 -59.09 10.63
CA GLY A 443 25.55 -60.54 10.55
C GLY A 443 26.79 -61.33 10.96
N MET A 444 28.00 -60.80 10.77
CA MET A 444 29.25 -61.43 11.25
C MET A 444 29.49 -61.18 12.74
N LYS A 445 29.32 -59.94 13.20
CA LYS A 445 29.42 -59.53 14.60
C LYS A 445 28.46 -60.31 15.49
N LYS A 446 27.20 -60.44 15.06
CA LYS A 446 26.20 -61.30 15.72
C LYS A 446 26.60 -62.77 15.76
N ARG A 447 27.22 -63.32 14.70
CA ARG A 447 27.77 -64.70 14.72
C ARG A 447 28.89 -64.83 15.77
N ILE A 448 29.79 -63.86 15.85
CA ILE A 448 30.89 -63.81 16.83
C ILE A 448 30.34 -63.71 18.27
N ASP A 449 29.37 -62.83 18.52
CA ASP A 449 28.74 -62.65 19.83
C ASP A 449 27.91 -63.87 20.25
N GLU A 450 27.20 -64.52 19.32
CA GLU A 450 26.49 -65.79 19.57
C GLU A 450 27.48 -66.93 19.91
N GLU A 451 28.60 -67.05 19.18
CA GLU A 451 29.63 -68.04 19.49
C GLU A 451 30.37 -67.73 20.81
N ALA A 452 30.64 -66.46 21.12
CA ALA A 452 31.19 -66.04 22.41
C ALA A 452 30.23 -66.36 23.55
N ALA A 453 28.93 -66.13 23.36
CA ALA A 453 27.89 -66.42 24.34
C ALA A 453 27.63 -67.93 24.52
N GLU A 454 27.70 -68.75 23.47
CA GLU A 454 27.67 -70.23 23.61
C GLU A 454 28.91 -70.73 24.37
N ASN A 455 30.11 -70.22 24.06
CA ASN A 455 31.34 -70.57 24.77
C ASN A 455 31.31 -70.16 26.25
N ALA A 456 30.78 -68.98 26.57
CA ALA A 456 30.59 -68.51 27.95
C ALA A 456 29.56 -69.37 28.71
N LYS A 457 28.41 -69.70 28.10
CA LYS A 457 27.38 -70.58 28.67
C LYS A 457 27.85 -72.04 28.81
N GLY A 458 28.93 -72.43 28.12
CA GLY A 458 29.59 -73.72 28.27
C GLY A 458 30.28 -73.95 29.63
N GLN A 459 30.58 -72.89 30.40
CA GLN A 459 31.16 -73.01 31.73
C GLN A 459 30.08 -73.04 32.83
N ILE A 460 29.64 -74.25 33.21
CA ILE A 460 28.77 -74.44 34.39
C ILE A 460 29.61 -74.39 35.68
N PRO A 461 29.37 -73.44 36.60
CA PRO A 461 30.00 -73.44 37.91
C PRO A 461 29.23 -74.36 38.87
N GLY A 462 29.83 -75.49 39.29
CA GLY A 462 29.15 -76.34 40.28
C GLY A 462 29.81 -77.67 40.66
N SER A 463 30.73 -77.65 41.62
CA SER A 463 30.95 -78.79 42.52
C SER A 463 31.34 -78.30 43.92
N MET A 464 30.47 -78.54 44.90
CA MET A 464 30.68 -78.22 46.31
C MET A 464 31.51 -79.31 47.02
N GLN A 465 32.08 -78.96 48.18
CA GLN A 465 32.47 -79.88 49.27
C GLN A 465 33.67 -80.84 49.04
N ASP A 466 34.54 -81.11 50.03
CA ASP A 466 34.77 -80.46 51.33
C ASP A 466 36.15 -80.87 51.91
N HIS A 467 36.89 -79.93 52.54
CA HIS A 467 37.57 -80.08 53.85
C HIS A 467 38.78 -79.15 54.06
N ARG A 468 38.72 -78.39 55.18
CA ARG A 468 39.75 -78.16 56.23
C ARG A 468 41.22 -77.93 55.76
N ARG A 469 41.97 -76.93 56.25
CA ARG A 469 41.93 -76.24 57.56
C ARG A 469 42.93 -75.05 57.57
N ALA A 470 42.65 -73.97 58.31
CA ALA A 470 43.62 -72.96 58.79
C ALA A 470 44.38 -72.13 57.71
N SER A 471 45.05 -71.01 58.00
CA SER A 471 44.89 -69.96 59.04
C SER A 471 45.92 -68.83 58.78
N ILE A 472 45.63 -67.60 59.25
CA ILE A 472 46.58 -66.47 59.48
C ILE A 472 47.12 -65.73 58.23
N ASN A 473 47.34 -64.43 58.44
CA ASN A 473 48.10 -63.38 57.73
C ASN A 473 48.88 -63.76 56.45
N GLY A 474 49.00 -62.92 55.41
CA GLY A 474 48.75 -61.48 55.35
C GLY A 474 50.05 -60.68 55.10
N GLY A 475 50.09 -59.93 53.99
CA GLY A 475 51.15 -58.97 53.64
C GLY A 475 52.43 -59.54 53.01
N GLY A 476 53.14 -58.71 52.22
CA GLY A 476 54.58 -58.89 51.96
C GLY A 476 55.01 -59.48 50.62
N SER A 477 55.10 -58.62 49.60
CA SER A 477 56.21 -58.48 48.63
C SER A 477 57.24 -59.61 48.41
N SER A 478 57.43 -59.97 47.13
CA SER A 478 58.69 -60.45 46.51
C SER A 478 59.25 -61.84 46.87
N GLY A 479 59.90 -62.50 45.89
CA GLY A 479 60.78 -63.65 46.18
C GLY A 479 60.71 -64.87 45.25
N ASN A 480 61.31 -64.77 44.05
CA ASN A 480 61.99 -65.86 43.32
C ASN A 480 61.38 -67.30 43.22
N ARG A 481 60.96 -67.65 41.98
CA ARG A 481 61.76 -68.54 41.10
C ARG A 481 62.13 -69.95 41.62
N TYR A 482 61.43 -71.00 41.13
CA TYR A 482 62.01 -71.91 40.11
C TYR A 482 61.07 -73.02 39.56
N GLN A 483 61.17 -73.23 38.24
CA GLN A 483 61.00 -74.47 37.45
C GLN A 483 59.64 -75.21 37.32
N ARG A 484 59.35 -75.55 36.04
CA ARG A 484 58.56 -76.69 35.50
C ARG A 484 57.08 -76.78 35.95
N HIS A 485 56.09 -76.74 35.06
CA HIS A 485 56.06 -77.35 33.71
C HIS A 485 55.37 -76.46 32.66
N ASN A 486 55.91 -76.44 31.44
CA ASN A 486 55.09 -76.07 30.27
C ASN A 486 54.04 -77.17 30.05
N SER A 487 52.77 -76.79 29.99
CA SER A 487 51.74 -77.53 29.27
C SER A 487 51.22 -76.64 28.15
N PHE A 488 51.22 -77.18 26.93
CA PHE A 488 51.04 -76.41 25.71
C PHE A 488 49.56 -76.32 25.36
N ILE A 489 48.88 -75.27 25.84
CA ILE A 489 47.56 -74.89 25.31
C ILE A 489 47.82 -74.18 23.97
N PRO A 490 47.35 -74.70 22.82
CA PRO A 490 47.67 -74.13 21.52
C PRO A 490 46.92 -72.81 21.30
N LYS A 491 47.66 -71.70 21.15
CA LYS A 491 47.16 -70.43 20.59
C LYS A 491 46.96 -70.57 19.07
N GLY A 492 46.10 -71.49 18.64
CA GLY A 492 45.96 -71.93 17.24
C GLY A 492 44.64 -71.55 16.55
N GLY A 493 43.93 -70.52 17.03
CA GLY A 493 42.59 -70.19 16.55
C GLY A 493 42.22 -68.71 16.52
N ILE A 494 43.21 -67.80 16.54
CA ILE A 494 42.99 -66.35 16.52
C ILE A 494 43.53 -65.71 15.22
N THR A 495 44.66 -66.19 14.70
CA THR A 495 45.36 -65.62 13.53
C THR A 495 44.56 -65.62 12.22
N ASN A 496 43.56 -66.50 12.07
CA ASN A 496 42.72 -66.56 10.88
C ASN A 496 41.59 -65.52 10.88
N TYR A 497 41.30 -64.88 12.02
CA TYR A 497 40.36 -63.76 12.05
C TYR A 497 41.06 -62.48 11.57
N GLU A 498 42.30 -62.22 12.01
CA GLU A 498 43.08 -61.06 11.55
C GLU A 498 43.23 -60.99 10.01
N GLU A 499 43.42 -62.12 9.31
CA GLU A 499 43.47 -62.14 7.84
C GLU A 499 42.12 -61.85 7.17
N VAL A 500 41.00 -62.30 7.76
CA VAL A 500 39.64 -62.07 7.24
C VAL A 500 39.16 -60.65 7.57
N ASP A 501 39.47 -60.15 8.76
CA ASP A 501 39.15 -58.79 9.20
C ASP A 501 39.92 -57.77 8.34
N ASN A 502 41.20 -58.02 8.03
CA ASN A 502 41.97 -57.17 7.10
C ASN A 502 41.38 -57.18 5.69
N PHE A 503 41.00 -58.35 5.15
CA PHE A 503 40.36 -58.48 3.84
C PHE A 503 39.03 -57.71 3.79
N LEU A 504 38.16 -57.89 4.78
CA LEU A 504 36.88 -57.17 4.86
C LEU A 504 37.10 -55.67 5.05
N HIS A 505 38.07 -55.25 5.85
CA HIS A 505 38.40 -53.85 6.06
C HIS A 505 38.85 -53.15 4.76
N GLU A 506 39.62 -53.83 3.90
CA GLU A 506 40.00 -53.32 2.58
C GLU A 506 38.79 -53.15 1.65
N HIS A 507 37.84 -54.09 1.66
CA HIS A 507 36.64 -54.02 0.82
C HIS A 507 35.64 -52.98 1.31
N VAL A 508 35.43 -52.88 2.63
CA VAL A 508 34.62 -51.85 3.28
C VAL A 508 35.22 -50.46 3.02
N LYS A 509 36.55 -50.33 3.14
CA LYS A 509 37.27 -49.09 2.80
C LYS A 509 37.05 -48.67 1.35
N ASN A 510 37.07 -49.59 0.38
CA ASN A 510 36.85 -49.26 -1.02
C ASN A 510 35.45 -48.69 -1.29
N VAL A 511 34.39 -49.24 -0.68
CA VAL A 511 33.01 -48.69 -0.78
C VAL A 511 32.90 -47.34 -0.05
N TRP A 512 33.56 -47.18 1.09
CA TRP A 512 33.58 -45.90 1.79
C TRP A 512 34.33 -44.80 1.04
N GLU A 513 35.48 -45.09 0.42
CA GLU A 513 36.22 -44.11 -0.39
C GLU A 513 35.41 -43.69 -1.63
N LEU A 514 34.73 -44.63 -2.31
CA LEU A 514 33.78 -44.29 -3.38
C LEU A 514 32.61 -43.42 -2.87
N GLY A 515 32.07 -43.71 -1.68
CA GLY A 515 31.01 -42.89 -1.09
C GLY A 515 31.47 -41.48 -0.71
N ASP A 516 32.71 -41.33 -0.24
CA ASP A 516 33.33 -40.03 0.00
C ASP A 516 33.52 -39.27 -1.34
N GLU A 517 33.92 -39.95 -2.42
CA GLU A 517 34.02 -39.39 -3.77
C GLU A 517 32.65 -38.92 -4.31
N ILE A 518 31.61 -39.75 -4.21
CA ILE A 518 30.23 -39.40 -4.62
C ILE A 518 29.72 -38.22 -3.79
N ARG A 519 29.90 -38.23 -2.46
CA ARG A 519 29.49 -37.13 -1.57
C ARG A 519 30.20 -35.83 -1.92
N MET A 520 31.52 -35.87 -2.19
CA MET A 520 32.24 -34.67 -2.67
C MET A 520 31.70 -34.18 -4.01
N ARG A 521 31.40 -35.08 -4.95
CA ARG A 521 30.83 -34.73 -6.27
C ARG A 521 29.46 -34.06 -6.14
N ILE A 522 28.59 -34.59 -5.28
CA ILE A 522 27.25 -34.05 -5.00
C ILE A 522 27.34 -32.69 -4.32
N MET A 523 28.09 -32.57 -3.22
CA MET A 523 28.19 -31.29 -2.48
C MET A 523 28.84 -30.19 -3.34
N SER A 524 29.84 -30.53 -4.17
CA SER A 524 30.43 -29.58 -5.11
C SER A 524 29.48 -29.15 -6.24
N GLY A 525 28.53 -30.01 -6.65
CA GLY A 525 27.49 -29.63 -7.60
C GLY A 525 26.45 -28.71 -6.96
N ILE A 526 26.06 -29.01 -5.72
CA ILE A 526 25.09 -28.22 -4.94
C ILE A 526 25.63 -26.82 -4.61
N GLY A 527 26.92 -26.67 -4.34
CA GLY A 527 27.56 -25.35 -4.21
C GLY A 527 27.61 -24.53 -5.50
N SER A 528 27.38 -25.16 -6.66
CA SER A 528 27.21 -24.49 -7.97
C SER A 528 25.73 -24.39 -8.40
N ALA A 529 24.77 -24.57 -7.49
CA ALA A 529 23.35 -24.69 -7.84
C ALA A 529 22.75 -23.50 -8.62
N PHE A 530 23.22 -22.26 -8.40
CA PHE A 530 22.80 -21.11 -9.22
C PHE A 530 23.22 -21.27 -10.70
N GLU A 531 24.47 -21.66 -10.93
CA GLU A 531 25.00 -21.88 -12.28
C GLU A 531 24.35 -23.11 -12.94
N LEU A 532 24.09 -24.17 -12.17
CA LEU A 532 23.41 -25.34 -12.68
C LEU A 532 21.93 -25.06 -12.99
N ALA A 533 21.19 -24.34 -12.15
CA ALA A 533 19.81 -23.96 -12.46
C ALA A 533 19.70 -23.11 -13.74
N MET A 534 20.66 -22.22 -13.97
CA MET A 534 20.68 -21.35 -15.16
C MET A 534 21.09 -22.09 -16.45
N ASN A 535 22.04 -23.04 -16.37
CA ASN A 535 22.62 -23.68 -17.55
C ASN A 535 22.11 -25.12 -17.82
N ASN A 536 21.72 -25.86 -16.78
CA ASN A 536 21.32 -27.27 -16.83
C ASN A 536 20.46 -27.66 -15.60
N PRO A 537 19.19 -27.21 -15.52
CA PRO A 537 18.33 -27.49 -14.37
C PRO A 537 18.02 -28.98 -14.19
N ALA A 538 18.04 -29.78 -15.27
CA ALA A 538 17.92 -31.24 -15.19
C ALA A 538 19.08 -31.87 -14.39
N GLY A 539 20.29 -31.35 -14.53
CA GLY A 539 21.44 -31.75 -13.71
C GLY A 539 21.32 -31.37 -12.24
N LEU A 540 20.68 -30.23 -11.96
CA LEU A 540 20.37 -29.85 -10.57
C LEU A 540 19.33 -30.80 -9.96
N VAL A 541 18.25 -31.13 -10.68
CA VAL A 541 17.28 -32.16 -10.24
C VAL A 541 17.99 -33.48 -9.94
N ALA A 542 18.89 -33.95 -10.81
CA ALA A 542 19.60 -35.22 -10.62
C ALA A 542 20.53 -35.23 -9.38
N LEU A 543 21.18 -34.11 -9.06
CA LEU A 543 21.94 -33.95 -7.81
C LEU A 543 21.05 -34.14 -6.57
N ILE A 544 19.84 -33.58 -6.60
CA ILE A 544 18.90 -33.66 -5.48
C ILE A 544 18.23 -35.03 -5.41
N GLU A 545 17.88 -35.65 -6.56
CA GLU A 545 17.47 -37.05 -6.59
C GLU A 545 18.55 -38.00 -6.03
N ALA A 546 19.85 -37.72 -6.27
CA ALA A 546 20.94 -38.49 -5.68
C ALA A 546 21.01 -38.31 -4.15
N VAL A 547 20.86 -37.09 -3.62
CA VAL A 547 20.75 -36.83 -2.17
C VAL A 547 19.57 -37.60 -1.56
N GLU A 548 18.41 -37.56 -2.21
CA GLU A 548 17.19 -38.18 -1.70
C GLU A 548 17.21 -39.71 -1.81
N VAL A 549 18.00 -40.31 -2.72
CA VAL A 549 18.29 -41.75 -2.73
C VAL A 549 19.01 -42.19 -1.44
N TYR A 550 20.02 -41.44 -0.99
CA TYR A 550 20.74 -41.75 0.27
C TYR A 550 19.81 -41.63 1.50
N GLU A 551 18.97 -40.59 1.58
CA GLU A 551 18.05 -40.46 2.72
C GLU A 551 16.89 -41.44 2.69
N THR A 552 16.29 -41.73 1.52
CA THR A 552 15.23 -42.74 1.41
C THR A 552 15.73 -44.10 1.90
N ALA A 553 16.92 -44.50 1.48
CA ALA A 553 17.53 -45.75 1.91
C ALA A 553 17.90 -45.78 3.40
N ASN A 554 18.33 -44.65 3.97
CA ASN A 554 18.55 -44.46 5.41
C ASN A 554 17.24 -44.60 6.22
N GLU A 555 16.15 -44.00 5.74
CA GLU A 555 14.81 -44.05 6.33
C GLU A 555 14.19 -45.48 6.21
N GLU A 556 14.35 -46.15 5.07
CA GLU A 556 13.96 -47.56 4.88
C GLU A 556 14.78 -48.51 5.77
N TYR A 557 16.10 -48.36 5.83
CA TYR A 557 16.98 -49.19 6.65
C TYR A 557 16.62 -49.09 8.14
N LYS A 558 16.39 -47.87 8.65
CA LYS A 558 15.86 -47.64 10.01
C LYS A 558 14.48 -48.28 10.22
N THR A 559 13.62 -48.25 9.21
CA THR A 559 12.28 -48.86 9.29
C THR A 559 12.35 -50.40 9.34
N VAL A 560 13.30 -51.02 8.64
CA VAL A 560 13.49 -52.48 8.62
C VAL A 560 14.17 -53.00 9.89
N HIS A 561 15.21 -52.32 10.38
CA HIS A 561 16.02 -52.78 11.52
C HIS A 561 15.61 -52.17 12.88
N GLY A 562 14.80 -51.10 12.87
CA GLY A 562 14.25 -50.42 14.04
C GLY A 562 15.18 -49.37 14.67
N GLU A 563 14.61 -48.41 15.41
CA GLU A 563 15.39 -47.36 16.12
C GLU A 563 16.36 -47.91 17.18
N GLU A 564 16.12 -49.15 17.66
CA GLU A 564 17.04 -49.85 18.58
C GLU A 564 18.22 -50.54 17.87
N ALA A 565 18.37 -50.40 16.54
CA ALA A 565 19.59 -50.75 15.80
C ALA A 565 20.72 -49.81 16.22
N GLY A 566 21.33 -50.10 17.38
CA GLY A 566 22.20 -49.18 18.11
C GLY A 566 23.39 -48.66 17.30
N SER A 567 23.95 -47.53 17.75
CA SER A 567 24.86 -46.58 17.06
C SER A 567 26.07 -47.12 16.26
N ASN A 568 26.29 -48.42 16.22
CA ASN A 568 27.29 -49.11 15.40
C ASN A 568 26.66 -49.82 14.17
N GLN A 569 25.40 -49.53 13.82
CA GLN A 569 24.66 -50.14 12.71
C GLN A 569 23.94 -49.15 11.78
N ASN A 570 24.20 -47.85 11.92
CA ASN A 570 23.78 -46.86 10.93
C ASN A 570 24.60 -47.04 9.64
N LEU A 571 24.02 -46.69 8.48
CA LEU A 571 24.82 -46.41 7.29
C LEU A 571 25.75 -45.21 7.58
N ARG A 572 26.83 -45.05 6.82
CA ARG A 572 27.81 -43.96 6.99
C ARG A 572 27.33 -42.68 6.33
N PHE A 573 26.69 -42.76 5.16
CA PHE A 573 26.25 -41.59 4.38
C PHE A 573 24.81 -41.16 4.72
N THR A 574 24.48 -41.16 6.01
CA THR A 574 23.13 -40.88 6.53
C THR A 574 22.82 -39.41 6.75
N ASP A 575 23.72 -38.49 6.42
CA ASP A 575 23.60 -37.05 6.65
C ASP A 575 23.56 -36.24 5.33
N MET A 576 23.17 -36.87 4.21
CA MET A 576 23.27 -36.28 2.88
C MET A 576 22.35 -35.07 2.67
N ARG A 577 21.07 -35.14 3.07
CA ARG A 577 20.15 -33.99 2.98
C ARG A 577 20.57 -32.88 3.95
N ALA A 578 21.02 -33.27 5.15
CA ALA A 578 21.53 -32.33 6.15
C ALA A 578 22.82 -31.61 5.70
N SER A 579 23.73 -32.32 5.03
CA SER A 579 24.96 -31.76 4.46
C SER A 579 24.65 -30.85 3.28
N ALA A 580 23.76 -31.27 2.39
CA ALA A 580 23.38 -30.53 1.20
C ALA A 580 22.64 -29.21 1.53
N LEU A 581 21.65 -29.26 2.43
CA LEU A 581 20.90 -28.07 2.84
C LEU A 581 21.79 -27.08 3.61
N LYS A 582 22.73 -27.59 4.40
CA LYS A 582 23.75 -26.78 5.08
C LYS A 582 24.76 -26.15 4.12
N GLN A 583 25.20 -26.88 3.09
CA GLN A 583 26.06 -26.35 2.03
C GLN A 583 25.31 -25.23 1.28
N MET A 584 24.08 -25.48 0.84
CA MET A 584 23.22 -24.49 0.19
C MET A 584 23.05 -23.22 1.04
N TYR A 585 22.77 -23.35 2.35
CA TYR A 585 22.64 -22.21 3.24
C TYR A 585 23.98 -21.45 3.43
N GLN A 586 25.13 -22.14 3.40
CA GLN A 586 26.43 -21.48 3.42
C GLN A 586 26.73 -20.72 2.12
N ASP A 587 26.40 -21.30 0.97
CA ASP A 587 26.65 -20.69 -0.34
C ASP A 587 25.68 -19.56 -0.67
N PHE A 588 24.43 -19.63 -0.19
CA PHE A 588 23.47 -18.52 -0.24
C PHE A 588 23.96 -17.30 0.55
N GLU A 589 24.46 -17.49 1.78
CA GLU A 589 25.07 -16.39 2.54
C GLU A 589 26.37 -15.90 1.90
N LEU A 590 27.22 -16.80 1.39
CA LEU A 590 28.47 -16.43 0.75
C LEU A 590 28.22 -15.60 -0.52
N ARG A 591 27.27 -16.00 -1.37
CA ARG A 591 26.81 -15.23 -2.54
C ARG A 591 26.33 -13.84 -2.13
N GLY A 592 25.46 -13.76 -1.11
CA GLY A 592 24.96 -12.48 -0.59
C GLY A 592 26.08 -11.57 -0.09
N LEU A 593 27.05 -12.11 0.66
CA LEU A 593 28.18 -11.34 1.20
C LEU A 593 29.21 -10.95 0.12
N GLU A 594 29.43 -11.78 -0.88
CA GLU A 594 30.36 -11.54 -1.98
C GLU A 594 29.97 -10.30 -2.81
N VAL A 595 28.68 -10.17 -3.16
CA VAL A 595 28.16 -8.99 -3.88
C VAL A 595 28.43 -7.69 -3.13
N PHE A 596 28.42 -7.70 -1.79
CA PHE A 596 28.83 -6.53 -1.00
C PHE A 596 30.34 -6.41 -0.82
N ARG A 597 31.12 -7.50 -0.84
CA ARG A 597 32.59 -7.43 -0.76
C ARG A 597 33.16 -6.59 -1.91
N GLU A 598 32.72 -6.83 -3.14
CA GLU A 598 33.16 -6.04 -4.30
C GLU A 598 32.85 -4.54 -4.13
N VAL A 599 31.66 -4.21 -3.59
CA VAL A 599 31.26 -2.83 -3.30
C VAL A 599 32.12 -2.19 -2.20
N HIS A 600 32.43 -2.95 -1.13
CA HIS A 600 33.29 -2.49 -0.02
C HIS A 600 34.73 -2.26 -0.46
N GLU A 601 35.30 -3.16 -1.28
CA GLU A 601 36.66 -3.02 -1.81
C GLU A 601 36.77 -1.78 -2.72
N VAL A 602 35.83 -1.57 -3.65
CA VAL A 602 35.81 -0.38 -4.51
C VAL A 602 35.60 0.92 -3.72
N ALA A 603 34.79 0.91 -2.66
CA ALA A 603 34.60 2.09 -1.80
C ALA A 603 35.86 2.41 -0.97
N GLN A 604 36.58 1.39 -0.50
CA GLN A 604 37.84 1.55 0.22
C GLN A 604 38.95 2.09 -0.70
N GLU A 605 39.04 1.60 -1.94
CA GLU A 605 39.99 2.14 -2.95
C GLU A 605 39.73 3.62 -3.28
N ARG A 606 38.47 4.09 -3.20
CA ARG A 606 38.08 5.49 -3.46
C ARG A 606 38.14 6.40 -2.23
N GLY A 607 38.45 5.86 -1.05
CA GLY A 607 38.55 6.64 0.19
C GLY A 607 37.20 7.19 0.69
N ALA A 608 36.15 6.36 0.68
CA ALA A 608 34.81 6.75 1.13
C ALA A 608 34.74 7.30 2.57
N ASP A 609 35.69 6.94 3.44
CA ASP A 609 35.81 7.50 4.81
C ASP A 609 36.30 8.96 4.85
N GLU A 610 36.96 9.46 3.79
CA GLU A 610 37.57 10.80 3.74
C GLU A 610 36.89 11.75 2.73
N ASN A 611 36.04 11.25 1.83
CA ASN A 611 35.45 12.01 0.73
C ASN A 611 33.92 11.80 0.63
N GLU A 612 33.16 12.87 0.81
CA GLU A 612 31.68 12.86 0.78
C GLU A 612 31.12 12.40 -0.58
N ASP A 613 31.77 12.72 -1.71
CA ASP A 613 31.36 12.22 -3.03
C ASP A 613 31.52 10.69 -3.15
N ALA A 614 32.58 10.13 -2.58
CA ALA A 614 32.84 8.70 -2.58
C ALA A 614 31.90 7.95 -1.61
N ALA A 615 31.59 8.54 -0.45
CA ALA A 615 30.55 8.03 0.45
C ALA A 615 29.17 8.01 -0.25
N ASN A 616 28.86 9.05 -1.04
CA ASN A 616 27.61 9.12 -1.79
C ASN A 616 27.49 8.05 -2.88
N GLU A 617 28.55 7.80 -3.65
CA GLU A 617 28.57 6.73 -4.66
C GLU A 617 28.54 5.33 -4.02
N TYR A 618 29.15 5.16 -2.85
CA TYR A 618 29.16 3.91 -2.08
C TYR A 618 27.77 3.51 -1.59
N PHE A 619 26.98 4.42 -1.00
CA PHE A 619 25.59 4.12 -0.61
C PHE A 619 24.73 3.72 -1.82
N ASN A 620 24.87 4.45 -2.94
CA ASN A 620 24.19 4.12 -4.20
C ASN A 620 24.62 2.74 -4.75
N SER A 621 25.86 2.33 -4.51
CA SER A 621 26.37 1.02 -4.92
C SER A 621 25.84 -0.11 -4.01
N ILE A 622 25.64 0.15 -2.71
CA ILE A 622 24.95 -0.75 -1.79
C ILE A 622 23.48 -0.95 -2.20
N LEU A 623 22.74 0.11 -2.53
CA LEU A 623 21.36 -0.03 -3.03
C LEU A 623 21.29 -0.80 -4.36
N ARG A 624 22.27 -0.65 -5.26
CA ARG A 624 22.36 -1.48 -6.49
C ARG A 624 22.59 -2.96 -6.18
N ALA A 625 23.48 -3.27 -5.23
CA ALA A 625 23.71 -4.63 -4.75
C ALA A 625 22.44 -5.23 -4.11
N CYS A 626 21.72 -4.47 -3.27
CA CYS A 626 20.43 -4.87 -2.71
C CYS A 626 19.39 -5.14 -3.80
N ASN A 627 19.29 -4.29 -4.83
CA ASN A 627 18.40 -4.51 -5.97
C ASN A 627 18.74 -5.81 -6.72
N GLY A 628 20.03 -6.07 -6.97
CA GLY A 628 20.50 -7.31 -7.59
C GLY A 628 20.03 -8.56 -6.83
N LEU A 629 20.37 -8.65 -5.54
CA LEU A 629 19.97 -9.78 -4.69
C LEU A 629 18.45 -9.91 -4.53
N THR A 630 17.71 -8.80 -4.50
CA THR A 630 16.23 -8.82 -4.47
C THR A 630 15.66 -9.38 -5.77
N SER A 631 16.22 -9.01 -6.93
CA SER A 631 15.79 -9.55 -8.23
C SER A 631 16.03 -11.06 -8.36
N GLU A 632 17.10 -11.58 -7.74
CA GLU A 632 17.40 -13.01 -7.70
C GLU A 632 16.36 -13.83 -6.91
N ILE A 633 15.53 -13.23 -6.05
CA ILE A 633 14.40 -13.92 -5.41
C ILE A 633 13.46 -14.51 -6.47
N SER A 634 13.12 -13.73 -7.50
CA SER A 634 12.28 -14.19 -8.61
C SER A 634 12.92 -15.32 -9.42
N PHE A 635 14.25 -15.32 -9.56
CA PHE A 635 15.00 -16.41 -10.20
C PHE A 635 15.00 -17.68 -9.34
N VAL A 636 15.23 -17.56 -8.03
CA VAL A 636 15.19 -18.70 -7.11
C VAL A 636 13.78 -19.32 -7.09
N GLN A 637 12.73 -18.50 -7.00
CA GLN A 637 11.34 -18.94 -7.06
C GLN A 637 11.02 -19.68 -8.38
N ASN A 638 11.35 -19.08 -9.54
CA ASN A 638 10.87 -19.57 -10.83
C ASN A 638 11.78 -20.58 -11.53
N GLN A 639 13.07 -20.69 -11.15
CA GLN A 639 14.05 -21.58 -11.81
C GLN A 639 14.72 -22.56 -10.84
N MET A 640 15.13 -22.11 -9.65
CA MET A 640 15.80 -23.01 -8.69
C MET A 640 14.82 -23.89 -7.91
N SER A 641 13.81 -23.30 -7.27
CA SER A 641 12.87 -24.00 -6.37
C SER A 641 12.16 -25.20 -7.03
N PRO A 642 11.73 -25.15 -8.31
CA PRO A 642 11.14 -26.30 -9.00
C PRO A 642 12.09 -27.49 -9.22
N CYS A 643 13.41 -27.31 -9.00
CA CYS A 643 14.39 -28.39 -9.06
C CYS A 643 14.52 -29.18 -7.74
N PHE A 644 13.79 -28.79 -6.68
CA PHE A 644 13.91 -29.35 -5.33
C PHE A 644 12.53 -29.79 -4.78
N PRO A 645 12.48 -30.75 -3.85
CA PRO A 645 11.26 -31.05 -3.10
C PRO A 645 10.80 -29.86 -2.24
N GLU A 646 9.49 -29.60 -2.18
CA GLU A 646 8.89 -28.44 -1.50
C GLU A 646 9.36 -28.24 -0.04
N TYR A 647 9.62 -29.34 0.69
CA TYR A 647 10.08 -29.31 2.09
C TYR A 647 11.53 -28.81 2.27
N TRP A 648 12.30 -28.61 1.20
CA TRP A 648 13.58 -27.88 1.24
C TRP A 648 13.37 -26.37 1.38
N ALA A 649 12.18 -25.85 1.04
CA ALA A 649 11.76 -24.46 1.20
C ALA A 649 12.79 -23.40 0.74
N LEU A 650 13.50 -23.67 -0.37
CA LEU A 650 14.63 -22.82 -0.84
C LEU A 650 14.27 -21.36 -1.05
N GLU A 651 13.04 -21.08 -1.48
CA GLU A 651 12.54 -19.72 -1.69
C GLU A 651 12.53 -18.93 -0.36
N MET A 652 12.05 -19.55 0.72
CA MET A 652 12.07 -18.98 2.07
C MET A 652 13.50 -18.85 2.60
N LEU A 653 14.35 -19.87 2.35
CA LEU A 653 15.76 -19.86 2.75
C LEU A 653 16.54 -18.71 2.10
N TRP A 654 16.42 -18.56 0.77
CA TRP A 654 17.06 -17.48 0.01
C TRP A 654 16.54 -16.11 0.40
N SER A 655 15.21 -15.92 0.41
CA SER A 655 14.62 -14.63 0.77
C SER A 655 14.98 -14.19 2.19
N THR A 656 15.11 -15.14 3.14
CA THR A 656 15.59 -14.83 4.49
C THR A 656 17.08 -14.46 4.50
N CYS A 657 17.92 -15.10 3.67
CA CYS A 657 19.33 -14.71 3.49
C CYS A 657 19.45 -13.30 2.91
N VAL A 658 18.75 -13.01 1.80
CA VAL A 658 18.74 -11.67 1.16
C VAL A 658 18.24 -10.62 2.16
N ALA A 659 17.13 -10.87 2.86
CA ALA A 659 16.59 -9.97 3.86
C ALA A 659 17.61 -9.69 4.99
N HIS A 660 18.30 -10.71 5.50
CA HIS A 660 19.31 -10.55 6.55
C HIS A 660 20.53 -9.75 6.07
N VAL A 661 21.07 -10.05 4.89
CA VAL A 661 22.28 -9.37 4.39
C VAL A 661 21.95 -7.94 3.98
N CYS A 662 20.90 -7.70 3.20
CA CYS A 662 20.51 -6.36 2.76
C CYS A 662 20.10 -5.45 3.92
N SER A 663 19.27 -5.91 4.88
CA SER A 663 18.89 -5.07 6.03
C SER A 663 20.09 -4.72 6.89
N LYS A 664 21.02 -5.65 7.11
CA LYS A 664 22.26 -5.37 7.83
C LYS A 664 23.08 -4.28 7.12
N GLN A 665 23.36 -4.43 5.82
CA GLN A 665 24.20 -3.46 5.09
C GLN A 665 23.58 -2.05 5.10
N ILE A 666 22.27 -1.94 4.88
CA ILE A 666 21.54 -0.66 4.93
C ILE A 666 21.63 -0.05 6.33
N LEU A 667 21.43 -0.84 7.39
CA LEU A 667 21.49 -0.37 8.77
C LEU A 667 22.89 0.06 9.21
N ASP A 668 23.95 -0.62 8.73
CA ASP A 668 25.33 -0.21 8.96
C ASP A 668 25.62 1.16 8.30
N GLN A 669 25.01 1.47 7.13
CA GLN A 669 25.10 2.79 6.51
C GLN A 669 24.31 3.86 7.28
N ILE A 670 23.02 3.65 7.54
CA ILE A 670 22.14 4.67 8.16
C ILE A 670 22.35 4.82 9.68
N GLY A 671 23.34 4.16 10.26
CA GLY A 671 23.74 4.33 11.66
C GLY A 671 22.86 3.57 12.66
N GLY A 672 22.30 2.43 12.25
CA GLY A 672 21.44 1.56 13.05
C GLY A 672 19.94 1.85 12.90
N LYS A 673 19.13 1.10 13.66
CA LYS A 673 17.64 1.11 13.59
C LYS A 673 17.02 2.50 13.70
N GLU A 674 17.62 3.37 14.52
CA GLU A 674 17.12 4.72 14.78
C GLU A 674 17.45 5.72 13.66
N GLY A 675 18.09 5.27 12.57
CA GLY A 675 18.36 6.09 11.39
C GLY A 675 19.30 7.26 11.66
N HIS A 676 20.24 7.11 12.61
CA HIS A 676 21.09 8.22 13.09
C HIS A 676 21.87 8.96 11.99
N ARG A 677 22.19 8.31 10.86
CA ARG A 677 22.89 8.90 9.70
C ARG A 677 21.96 9.18 8.50
N LEU A 678 20.64 9.00 8.62
CA LEU A 678 19.71 9.50 7.60
C LEU A 678 19.91 11.01 7.30
N PRO A 679 20.28 11.86 8.29
CA PRO A 679 20.62 13.25 8.00
C PRO A 679 21.86 13.47 7.11
N ASP A 680 22.74 12.47 6.95
CA ASP A 680 23.90 12.55 6.05
C ASP A 680 23.56 12.19 4.60
N LEU A 681 22.45 11.48 4.36
CA LEU A 681 22.03 11.12 3.01
C LEU A 681 21.50 12.33 2.24
N THR A 682 21.74 12.36 0.94
CA THR A 682 21.11 13.28 -0.01
C THR A 682 19.62 12.98 -0.19
N VAL A 683 18.84 13.97 -0.65
CA VAL A 683 17.41 13.78 -0.95
C VAL A 683 17.19 12.63 -1.93
N THR A 684 18.02 12.51 -2.98
CA THR A 684 17.97 11.40 -3.94
C THR A 684 18.23 10.03 -3.31
N GLN A 685 19.14 9.92 -2.33
CA GLN A 685 19.41 8.65 -1.64
C GLN A 685 18.29 8.25 -0.67
N LEU A 686 17.62 9.23 -0.04
CA LEU A 686 16.42 8.97 0.77
C LEU A 686 15.27 8.45 -0.12
N LEU A 687 15.07 9.05 -1.30
CA LEU A 687 14.11 8.58 -2.30
C LEU A 687 14.44 7.18 -2.83
N ASP A 688 15.71 6.93 -3.22
CA ASP A 688 16.17 5.62 -3.70
C ASP A 688 16.05 4.53 -2.61
N LEU A 689 16.24 4.88 -1.33
CA LEU A 689 16.05 3.98 -0.19
C LEU A 689 14.57 3.66 0.04
N VAL A 690 13.69 4.67 0.04
CA VAL A 690 12.23 4.49 0.16
C VAL A 690 11.71 3.58 -0.95
N ALA A 691 12.05 3.89 -2.21
CA ALA A 691 11.63 3.11 -3.38
C ALA A 691 12.18 1.67 -3.36
N TRP A 692 13.41 1.45 -2.87
CA TRP A 692 13.94 0.09 -2.69
C TRP A 692 13.16 -0.69 -1.62
N ILE A 693 12.81 -0.07 -0.48
CA ILE A 693 12.06 -0.76 0.58
C ILE A 693 10.64 -1.09 0.13
N GLU A 694 9.95 -0.18 -0.56
CA GLU A 694 8.65 -0.45 -1.20
C GLU A 694 8.74 -1.64 -2.17
N THR A 695 9.75 -1.66 -3.03
CA THR A 695 9.96 -2.73 -4.02
C THR A 695 10.31 -4.06 -3.36
N PHE A 696 11.18 -4.06 -2.35
CA PHE A 696 11.55 -5.23 -1.57
C PHE A 696 10.33 -5.81 -0.85
N ARG A 697 9.56 -4.96 -0.14
CA ARG A 697 8.34 -5.38 0.54
C ARG A 697 7.32 -5.97 -0.43
N SER A 698 7.06 -5.31 -1.55
CA SER A 698 6.14 -5.82 -2.58
C SER A 698 6.60 -7.19 -3.11
N THR A 699 7.90 -7.39 -3.34
CA THR A 699 8.47 -8.68 -3.78
C THR A 699 8.27 -9.78 -2.73
N ILE A 700 8.47 -9.44 -1.45
CA ILE A 700 8.36 -10.36 -0.31
C ILE A 700 6.90 -10.70 0.02
N GLU A 701 5.96 -9.75 -0.10
CA GLU A 701 4.53 -9.99 0.13
C GLU A 701 3.85 -10.70 -1.07
N GLU A 702 4.35 -10.52 -2.31
CA GLU A 702 3.95 -11.32 -3.48
C GLU A 702 4.44 -12.77 -3.37
N SER A 703 5.68 -12.99 -2.90
CA SER A 703 6.25 -14.32 -2.69
C SER A 703 5.64 -15.03 -1.46
N PHE A 704 5.38 -14.29 -0.37
CA PHE A 704 4.88 -14.83 0.89
C PHE A 704 3.69 -14.00 1.43
N PRO A 705 2.46 -14.29 0.97
CA PRO A 705 1.27 -13.61 1.45
C PRO A 705 1.13 -13.61 2.98
N ASN A 706 0.72 -12.46 3.53
CA ASN A 706 0.53 -12.18 4.96
C ASN A 706 1.84 -12.13 5.81
N ILE A 707 3.04 -12.15 5.20
CA ILE A 707 4.31 -12.05 5.96
C ILE A 707 4.45 -10.73 6.72
N GLY A 708 3.91 -9.62 6.20
CA GLY A 708 3.89 -8.32 6.89
C GLY A 708 3.00 -8.28 8.13
N GLU A 709 1.93 -9.10 8.20
CA GLU A 709 1.08 -9.23 9.39
C GLU A 709 1.76 -10.00 10.54
N HIS A 710 2.87 -10.68 10.25
CA HIS A 710 3.48 -11.59 11.21
C HIS A 710 4.34 -10.85 12.26
N ILE A 711 3.77 -10.67 13.45
CA ILE A 711 4.48 -10.09 14.61
C ILE A 711 5.60 -11.03 15.07
N SER A 712 6.83 -10.72 14.67
CA SER A 712 8.02 -11.47 15.07
C SER A 712 8.31 -11.36 16.58
N LYS A 713 8.89 -12.42 17.13
CA LYS A 713 9.17 -12.61 18.56
C LYS A 713 10.64 -12.41 18.93
N LYS A 714 11.56 -12.27 17.96
CA LYS A 714 13.01 -12.22 18.19
C LYS A 714 13.70 -11.13 17.37
N THR A 715 14.86 -10.68 17.86
CA THR A 715 15.74 -9.73 17.17
C THR A 715 16.99 -10.42 16.65
N TYR A 716 17.20 -10.42 15.34
CA TYR A 716 18.23 -11.23 14.66
C TYR A 716 19.49 -10.44 14.21
N PHE A 717 19.84 -9.31 14.86
CA PHE A 717 21.04 -8.54 14.49
C PHE A 717 22.34 -9.09 15.09
N ASP A 718 22.35 -9.43 16.37
CA ASP A 718 23.59 -9.84 17.06
C ASP A 718 24.15 -11.18 16.58
N LYS A 719 23.33 -11.99 15.91
CA LYS A 719 23.67 -13.33 15.41
C LYS A 719 22.87 -13.67 14.15
N ARG A 720 23.55 -14.30 13.19
CA ARG A 720 22.95 -15.08 12.09
C ARG A 720 21.76 -15.93 12.63
N PRO A 721 20.57 -15.87 12.01
CA PRO A 721 19.47 -16.77 12.37
C PRO A 721 19.88 -18.21 12.05
N ASP A 722 19.59 -19.16 12.93
CA ASP A 722 19.80 -20.58 12.59
C ASP A 722 18.55 -21.08 11.85
N LEU A 723 18.62 -21.08 10.51
CA LEU A 723 17.48 -21.36 9.63
C LEU A 723 17.22 -22.86 9.44
N LEU A 724 18.01 -23.73 10.07
CA LEU A 724 17.87 -25.19 9.97
C LEU A 724 17.42 -25.77 11.31
N GLN A 725 16.65 -26.86 11.25
CA GLN A 725 16.25 -27.60 12.46
C GLN A 725 17.47 -28.28 13.13
N GLU A 726 17.33 -28.77 14.37
CA GLU A 726 18.45 -29.36 15.13
C GLU A 726 19.15 -30.53 14.41
N ASP A 727 18.44 -31.26 13.54
CA ASP A 727 18.98 -32.35 12.71
C ASP A 727 19.62 -31.89 11.38
N ASN A 728 19.50 -30.60 11.07
CA ASN A 728 19.92 -29.91 9.84
C ASN A 728 19.22 -30.41 8.54
N ARG A 729 18.23 -31.31 8.61
CA ARG A 729 17.60 -31.96 7.43
C ARG A 729 16.55 -31.12 6.73
N GLN A 730 15.99 -30.14 7.43
CA GLN A 730 14.90 -29.28 6.97
C GLN A 730 15.13 -27.85 7.44
N VAL A 731 14.54 -26.90 6.73
CA VAL A 731 14.45 -25.50 7.15
C VAL A 731 13.53 -25.43 8.38
N ASP A 732 13.92 -24.65 9.39
CA ASP A 732 13.01 -24.26 10.48
C ASP A 732 12.10 -23.15 9.93
N MET A 733 10.91 -23.55 9.45
CA MET A 733 9.96 -22.65 8.82
C MET A 733 9.36 -21.62 9.78
N ASP A 734 9.38 -21.88 11.09
CA ASP A 734 8.94 -20.91 12.10
C ASP A 734 10.03 -19.86 12.32
N VAL A 735 11.30 -20.26 12.46
CA VAL A 735 12.43 -19.33 12.60
C VAL A 735 12.67 -18.54 11.31
N ALA A 736 12.53 -19.15 10.13
CA ALA A 736 12.69 -18.44 8.87
C ALA A 736 11.61 -17.37 8.66
N LYS A 737 10.33 -17.69 8.90
CA LYS A 737 9.23 -16.70 8.84
C LYS A 737 9.36 -15.62 9.90
N ASP A 738 9.71 -15.97 11.14
CA ASP A 738 9.93 -15.03 12.25
C ASP A 738 11.13 -14.10 11.98
N SER A 739 12.13 -14.57 11.20
CA SER A 739 13.28 -13.77 10.75
C SER A 739 12.95 -12.87 9.55
N LEU A 740 12.23 -13.39 8.54
CA LEU A 740 11.88 -12.65 7.33
C LEU A 740 10.84 -11.55 7.63
N ALA A 741 9.79 -11.86 8.39
CA ALA A 741 8.80 -10.87 8.82
C ALA A 741 9.44 -9.76 9.67
N TRP A 742 10.39 -10.12 10.54
CA TRP A 742 11.16 -9.15 11.30
C TRP A 742 11.99 -8.24 10.41
N ALA A 743 12.71 -8.78 9.43
CA ALA A 743 13.52 -7.99 8.50
C ALA A 743 12.64 -7.07 7.63
N ASN A 744 11.50 -7.56 7.14
CA ASN A 744 10.51 -6.78 6.39
C ASN A 744 9.97 -5.60 7.22
N ASN A 745 9.50 -5.87 8.43
CA ASN A 745 8.88 -4.87 9.29
C ASN A 745 9.92 -3.86 9.84
N MET A 746 11.16 -4.31 10.05
CA MET A 746 12.30 -3.46 10.41
C MET A 746 12.77 -2.57 9.26
N LEU A 747 12.74 -3.06 8.03
CA LEU A 747 12.94 -2.21 6.86
C LEU A 747 11.78 -1.22 6.69
N TRP A 748 10.54 -1.59 7.04
CA TRP A 748 9.43 -0.64 7.03
C TRP A 748 9.56 0.47 8.08
N GLU A 749 10.05 0.17 9.30
CA GLU A 749 10.46 1.20 10.27
C GLU A 749 11.50 2.16 9.66
N VAL A 750 12.48 1.63 8.91
CA VAL A 750 13.49 2.45 8.20
C VAL A 750 12.89 3.27 7.06
N HIS A 751 11.91 2.73 6.31
CA HIS A 751 11.17 3.45 5.29
C HIS A 751 10.48 4.68 5.88
N ASP A 752 9.77 4.52 6.99
CA ASP A 752 9.06 5.62 7.63
C ASP A 752 10.04 6.68 8.17
N LEU A 753 11.19 6.28 8.72
CA LEU A 753 12.25 7.20 9.13
C LEU A 753 12.89 7.96 7.95
N ALA A 754 13.11 7.30 6.82
CA ALA A 754 13.67 7.91 5.61
C ALA A 754 12.67 8.85 4.92
N LYS A 755 11.40 8.45 4.87
CA LYS A 755 10.25 9.22 4.40
C LYS A 755 10.06 10.49 5.24
N ASP A 756 10.05 10.38 6.57
CA ASP A 756 10.00 11.51 7.51
C ASP A 756 11.05 12.60 7.16
N GLU A 757 12.32 12.19 7.02
CA GLU A 757 13.47 13.07 6.73
C GLU A 757 13.37 13.68 5.32
N PHE A 758 12.94 12.90 4.32
CA PHE A 758 12.69 13.38 2.96
C PHE A 758 11.55 14.42 2.89
N LEU A 759 10.42 14.15 3.55
CA LEU A 759 9.27 15.05 3.56
C LEU A 759 9.59 16.34 4.32
N PHE A 760 10.31 16.25 5.45
CA PHE A 760 10.81 17.41 6.18
C PHE A 760 11.74 18.28 5.31
N ARG A 761 12.67 17.68 4.56
CA ARG A 761 13.55 18.42 3.64
C ARG A 761 12.79 19.04 2.47
N THR A 762 11.84 18.31 1.89
CA THR A 762 10.97 18.83 0.82
C THR A 762 10.17 20.04 1.32
N LYS A 763 9.72 20.01 2.58
CA LYS A 763 9.10 21.15 3.24
C LYS A 763 10.06 22.33 3.36
N GLU A 764 11.24 22.18 3.99
CA GLU A 764 12.23 23.28 4.12
C GLU A 764 12.61 23.87 2.75
N GLN A 765 12.95 23.00 1.79
CA GLN A 765 13.42 23.36 0.46
C GLN A 765 12.36 24.13 -0.34
N THR A 766 11.12 23.67 -0.36
CA THR A 766 10.06 24.36 -1.12
C THR A 766 9.48 25.56 -0.39
N ASP A 767 9.57 25.61 0.95
CA ASP A 767 9.25 26.81 1.72
C ASP A 767 10.23 27.95 1.41
N GLU A 768 11.55 27.66 1.36
CA GLU A 768 12.57 28.62 0.91
C GLU A 768 12.36 29.01 -0.57
N TRP A 769 12.18 28.03 -1.47
CA TRP A 769 12.05 28.30 -2.90
C TRP A 769 10.80 29.13 -3.22
N PHE A 770 9.66 28.87 -2.57
CA PHE A 770 8.46 29.66 -2.81
C PHE A 770 8.52 31.06 -2.18
N ASP A 771 9.16 31.28 -1.02
CA ASP A 771 9.43 32.66 -0.56
C ASP A 771 10.24 33.44 -1.61
N ASN A 772 11.32 32.83 -2.15
CA ASN A 772 12.14 33.46 -3.20
C ASN A 772 11.36 33.72 -4.51
N VAL A 773 10.37 32.89 -4.86
CA VAL A 773 9.53 33.12 -6.04
C VAL A 773 8.49 34.21 -5.80
N TYR A 774 7.73 34.15 -4.70
CA TYR A 774 6.67 35.14 -4.42
C TYR A 774 7.22 36.53 -4.02
N GLU A 775 8.50 36.67 -3.66
CA GLU A 775 9.20 37.96 -3.46
C GLU A 775 9.90 38.49 -4.72
N ALA A 776 9.83 37.78 -5.85
CA ALA A 776 10.51 38.19 -7.09
C ALA A 776 9.80 39.33 -7.84
N GLU A 777 10.55 40.10 -8.64
CA GLU A 777 9.98 41.04 -9.61
C GLU A 777 9.50 40.28 -10.85
N HIS A 778 8.23 39.84 -10.86
CA HIS A 778 7.64 39.12 -11.99
C HIS A 778 7.47 40.01 -13.23
N THR A 779 7.71 39.42 -14.40
CA THR A 779 7.64 40.17 -15.66
C THR A 779 6.19 40.42 -16.08
N LYS A 780 5.73 41.68 -15.99
CA LYS A 780 4.41 42.10 -16.49
C LYS A 780 4.36 41.98 -18.01
N SER A 781 3.34 41.31 -18.54
CA SER A 781 3.13 41.14 -20.00
C SER A 781 1.64 41.13 -20.37
N GLN A 782 1.35 41.11 -21.67
CA GLN A 782 0.01 41.10 -22.21
C GLN A 782 -0.14 39.93 -23.20
N THR A 783 -1.22 39.17 -23.08
CA THR A 783 -1.53 38.05 -23.99
C THR A 783 -1.93 38.56 -25.39
N SER A 784 -2.03 37.65 -26.36
CA SER A 784 -2.56 37.95 -27.69
C SER A 784 -4.04 38.39 -27.71
N GLU A 785 -4.74 38.25 -26.59
CA GLU A 785 -6.16 38.60 -26.42
C GLU A 785 -6.36 39.87 -25.59
N GLY A 786 -5.28 40.56 -25.20
CA GLY A 786 -5.32 41.79 -24.40
C GLY A 786 -5.22 41.57 -22.89
N ARG A 787 -5.42 40.34 -22.39
CA ARG A 787 -5.34 40.00 -20.96
C ARG A 787 -3.97 40.36 -20.39
N LEU A 788 -3.93 41.09 -19.28
CA LEU A 788 -2.71 41.35 -18.52
C LEU A 788 -2.34 40.12 -17.68
N ILE A 789 -1.07 39.78 -17.63
CA ILE A 789 -0.53 38.66 -16.82
C ILE A 789 0.87 39.02 -16.32
N THR A 790 1.36 38.30 -15.33
CA THR A 790 2.77 38.29 -14.91
C THR A 790 3.37 36.91 -15.13
N SER A 791 4.67 36.75 -14.84
CA SER A 791 5.30 35.42 -14.84
C SER A 791 5.03 34.60 -13.58
N LEU A 792 4.29 35.11 -12.57
CA LEU A 792 4.06 34.43 -11.29
C LEU A 792 3.58 32.98 -11.44
N SER A 793 2.60 32.73 -12.31
CA SER A 793 2.04 31.39 -12.52
C SER A 793 3.13 30.42 -13.05
N GLU A 794 3.82 30.82 -14.13
CA GLU A 794 4.92 30.07 -14.72
C GLU A 794 6.10 29.88 -13.77
N ASP A 795 6.50 30.91 -13.01
CA ASP A 795 7.62 30.87 -12.07
C ASP A 795 7.33 29.87 -10.93
N VAL A 796 6.14 29.93 -10.34
CA VAL A 796 5.70 29.03 -9.26
C VAL A 796 5.59 27.57 -9.75
N TYR A 797 4.88 27.33 -10.87
CA TYR A 797 4.64 25.96 -11.35
C TYR A 797 5.86 25.34 -12.05
N SER A 798 6.80 26.15 -12.56
CA SER A 798 8.13 25.68 -12.97
C SER A 798 8.89 25.07 -11.79
N VAL A 799 8.97 25.80 -10.66
CA VAL A 799 9.66 25.34 -9.45
C VAL A 799 8.96 24.13 -8.83
N ALA A 800 7.64 24.17 -8.66
CA ALA A 800 6.86 23.04 -8.15
C ALA A 800 7.04 21.79 -9.04
N GLY A 801 6.95 21.97 -10.36
CA GLY A 801 7.10 20.90 -11.35
C GLY A 801 8.51 20.29 -11.38
N VAL A 802 9.58 21.05 -11.08
CA VAL A 802 10.93 20.50 -10.94
C VAL A 802 11.03 19.56 -9.73
N GLN A 803 10.49 19.96 -8.57
CA GLN A 803 10.49 19.11 -7.38
C GLN A 803 9.64 17.85 -7.61
N LEU A 804 8.44 18.00 -8.17
CA LEU A 804 7.52 16.89 -8.42
C LEU A 804 8.10 15.86 -9.39
N ARG A 805 8.66 16.28 -10.53
CA ARG A 805 9.36 15.36 -11.45
C ARG A 805 10.52 14.63 -10.78
N THR A 806 11.29 15.32 -9.95
CA THR A 806 12.42 14.73 -9.20
C THR A 806 11.96 13.63 -8.23
N ILE A 807 10.74 13.73 -7.69
CA ILE A 807 10.14 12.72 -6.80
C ILE A 807 9.51 11.58 -7.63
N GLN A 808 8.75 11.91 -8.68
CA GLN A 808 8.08 10.97 -9.60
C GLN A 808 9.07 10.07 -10.36
N GLU A 809 10.26 10.57 -10.73
CA GLU A 809 11.32 9.80 -11.38
C GLU A 809 12.00 8.78 -10.44
N ARG A 810 11.76 8.85 -9.12
CA ARG A 810 12.49 8.07 -8.10
C ARG A 810 11.61 7.13 -7.28
N LEU A 811 10.42 7.58 -6.86
CA LEU A 811 9.50 6.75 -6.07
C LEU A 811 8.77 5.73 -6.95
N THR A 812 8.22 4.68 -6.34
CA THR A 812 7.37 3.75 -7.08
C THR A 812 6.06 4.44 -7.47
N ARG A 813 5.46 4.01 -8.60
CA ARG A 813 4.14 4.51 -9.05
C ARG A 813 2.98 4.19 -8.10
N ARG A 814 3.23 3.51 -6.97
CA ARG A 814 2.24 3.20 -5.92
C ARG A 814 2.58 3.87 -4.59
N SER A 815 3.65 4.67 -4.53
CA SER A 815 4.20 5.22 -3.30
C SER A 815 3.25 6.20 -2.62
N GLU A 816 2.92 5.94 -1.36
CA GLU A 816 2.22 6.88 -0.50
C GLU A 816 3.11 8.08 -0.12
N ALA A 817 4.43 7.89 -0.12
CA ALA A 817 5.40 8.96 0.08
C ALA A 817 5.37 10.00 -1.05
N LEU A 818 4.97 9.62 -2.28
CA LEU A 818 4.75 10.56 -3.38
C LEU A 818 3.58 11.50 -3.04
N VAL A 819 2.42 10.95 -2.65
CA VAL A 819 1.23 11.76 -2.32
C VAL A 819 1.48 12.65 -1.11
N GLN A 820 2.15 12.12 -0.07
CA GLN A 820 2.53 12.92 1.10
C GLN A 820 3.50 14.06 0.73
N ALA A 821 4.39 13.87 -0.25
CA ALA A 821 5.27 14.93 -0.74
C ALA A 821 4.54 15.98 -1.61
N VAL A 822 3.60 15.55 -2.47
CA VAL A 822 2.72 16.46 -3.22
C VAL A 822 1.91 17.31 -2.27
N GLY A 823 1.33 16.71 -1.22
CA GLY A 823 0.59 17.41 -0.17
C GLY A 823 1.45 18.43 0.58
N VAL A 824 2.71 18.12 0.90
CA VAL A 824 3.66 19.08 1.49
C VAL A 824 3.91 20.27 0.56
N ILE A 825 4.10 20.02 -0.74
CA ILE A 825 4.28 21.08 -1.75
C ILE A 825 3.02 21.94 -1.86
N PHE A 826 1.83 21.33 -1.90
CA PHE A 826 0.54 22.05 -1.94
C PHE A 826 0.26 22.84 -0.66
N LYS A 827 0.65 22.33 0.52
CA LYS A 827 0.58 23.09 1.78
C LYS A 827 1.46 24.34 1.74
N ASN A 828 2.71 24.20 1.29
CA ASN A 828 3.60 25.33 1.13
C ASN A 828 3.05 26.33 0.09
N LEU A 829 2.52 25.88 -1.06
CA LEU A 829 1.85 26.76 -2.03
C LEU A 829 0.66 27.51 -1.41
N TYR A 830 -0.17 26.81 -0.63
CA TYR A 830 -1.33 27.38 0.09
C TYR A 830 -0.91 28.45 1.11
N ASP A 831 0.07 28.15 1.97
CA ASP A 831 0.56 29.07 3.00
C ASP A 831 1.25 30.31 2.37
N LYS A 832 2.00 30.14 1.28
CA LYS A 832 2.66 31.25 0.56
C LYS A 832 1.66 32.11 -0.22
N GLN A 833 0.68 31.52 -0.89
CA GLN A 833 -0.44 32.26 -1.49
C GLN A 833 -1.20 33.05 -0.41
N ILE A 834 -1.41 32.46 0.79
CA ILE A 834 -1.98 33.18 1.92
C ILE A 834 -1.15 34.39 2.33
N LYS A 835 0.18 34.21 2.49
CA LYS A 835 1.14 35.25 2.88
C LYS A 835 1.23 36.39 1.86
N TYR A 836 1.39 36.09 0.56
CA TYR A 836 1.86 37.06 -0.42
C TYR A 836 0.81 37.69 -1.34
N ARG A 837 -0.43 37.17 -1.42
CA ARG A 837 -1.46 37.67 -2.37
C ARG A 837 -1.55 39.19 -2.48
N ASN A 838 -1.48 39.90 -1.35
CA ASN A 838 -1.65 41.35 -1.32
C ASN A 838 -0.55 42.12 -2.08
N ASN A 839 0.64 41.52 -2.26
CA ASN A 839 1.80 42.07 -2.97
C ASN A 839 1.63 42.09 -4.50
N PHE A 840 0.54 41.50 -5.01
CA PHE A 840 0.17 41.56 -6.43
C PHE A 840 -1.01 42.51 -6.67
N LEU A 841 -1.41 43.29 -5.66
CA LEU A 841 -2.65 44.07 -5.65
C LEU A 841 -2.37 45.55 -5.29
N HIS A 842 -1.47 46.20 -6.02
CA HIS A 842 -1.01 47.56 -5.71
C HIS A 842 -1.73 48.66 -6.48
N ASP A 843 -2.03 48.41 -7.75
CA ASP A 843 -2.66 49.32 -8.72
C ASP A 843 -3.76 48.58 -9.52
N PHE A 844 -4.41 49.28 -10.46
CA PHE A 844 -5.49 48.72 -11.28
C PHE A 844 -4.99 47.55 -12.15
N GLU A 845 -3.89 47.77 -12.87
CA GLU A 845 -3.30 46.82 -13.81
C GLU A 845 -2.75 45.56 -13.13
N THR A 846 -2.16 45.68 -11.93
CA THR A 846 -1.72 44.54 -11.11
C THR A 846 -2.89 43.76 -10.54
N CYS A 847 -3.97 44.42 -10.09
CA CYS A 847 -5.19 43.70 -9.70
C CYS A 847 -5.82 42.94 -10.88
N CYS A 848 -5.76 43.48 -12.10
CA CYS A 848 -6.19 42.78 -13.31
C CYS A 848 -5.27 41.58 -13.63
N ALA A 849 -3.95 41.77 -13.60
CA ALA A 849 -2.98 40.71 -13.86
C ALA A 849 -3.06 39.58 -12.83
N ALA A 850 -3.13 39.90 -11.54
CA ALA A 850 -3.26 38.94 -10.45
C ALA A 850 -4.59 38.15 -10.52
N ALA A 851 -5.68 38.78 -10.96
CA ALA A 851 -6.94 38.06 -11.18
C ALA A 851 -6.81 36.97 -12.25
N ASN A 852 -6.10 37.26 -13.34
CA ASN A 852 -5.85 36.29 -14.40
C ASN A 852 -4.82 35.23 -13.96
N ASP A 853 -3.71 35.65 -13.35
CA ASP A 853 -2.65 34.74 -12.90
C ASP A 853 -3.16 33.75 -11.84
N PHE A 854 -3.98 34.18 -10.87
CA PHE A 854 -4.55 33.25 -9.89
C PHE A 854 -5.54 32.25 -10.53
N ILE A 855 -6.21 32.57 -11.65
CA ILE A 855 -6.96 31.54 -12.41
C ILE A 855 -6.01 30.59 -13.12
N ARG A 856 -4.96 31.10 -13.79
CA ARG A 856 -3.94 30.28 -14.47
C ARG A 856 -3.22 29.34 -13.50
N MET A 857 -2.98 29.77 -12.26
CA MET A 857 -2.44 28.94 -11.18
C MET A 857 -3.43 27.84 -10.74
N SER A 858 -4.74 28.08 -10.80
CA SER A 858 -5.75 27.05 -10.59
C SER A 858 -5.74 26.03 -11.74
N GLU A 859 -5.70 26.48 -13.00
CA GLU A 859 -5.66 25.63 -14.19
C GLU A 859 -4.38 24.76 -14.24
N GLN A 860 -3.22 25.35 -13.97
CA GLN A 860 -1.93 24.62 -13.91
C GLN A 860 -1.87 23.62 -12.76
N CYS A 861 -2.60 23.87 -11.66
CA CYS A 861 -2.78 22.91 -10.59
C CYS A 861 -3.63 21.72 -11.07
N GLU A 862 -4.79 21.95 -11.70
CA GLU A 862 -5.66 20.90 -12.23
C GLU A 862 -4.95 20.01 -13.28
N GLU A 863 -4.20 20.62 -14.20
CA GLU A 863 -3.38 19.89 -15.20
C GLU A 863 -2.32 19.00 -14.51
N MET A 864 -1.58 19.56 -13.55
CA MET A 864 -0.54 18.86 -12.78
C MET A 864 -1.09 17.66 -11.98
N ILE A 865 -2.30 17.77 -11.42
CA ILE A 865 -2.96 16.69 -10.69
C ILE A 865 -3.44 15.61 -11.66
N ALA A 866 -4.06 16.01 -12.77
CA ALA A 866 -4.56 15.09 -13.79
C ALA A 866 -3.42 14.24 -14.40
N ASP A 867 -2.27 14.85 -14.69
CA ASP A 867 -1.07 14.15 -15.15
C ASP A 867 -0.55 13.16 -14.07
N LEU A 868 -0.45 13.59 -12.81
CA LEU A 868 0.01 12.72 -11.72
C LEU A 868 -0.90 11.50 -11.54
N MET A 869 -2.22 11.71 -11.54
CA MET A 869 -3.22 10.63 -11.46
C MET A 869 -3.24 9.74 -12.71
N ALA A 870 -2.83 10.23 -13.88
CA ALA A 870 -2.73 9.43 -15.10
C ALA A 870 -1.43 8.59 -15.16
N GLU A 871 -0.33 9.06 -14.57
CA GLU A 871 0.94 8.32 -14.56
C GLU A 871 1.07 7.33 -13.38
N CYS A 872 0.43 7.61 -12.24
CA CYS A 872 0.56 6.83 -11.00
C CYS A 872 -0.58 5.81 -10.81
N ASN A 873 -0.25 4.64 -10.25
CA ASN A 873 -1.20 3.60 -9.87
C ASN A 873 -1.51 3.68 -8.37
N LEU A 874 -2.01 4.84 -7.91
CA LEU A 874 -2.25 5.11 -6.49
C LEU A 874 -3.34 4.20 -5.90
N SER A 875 -3.35 4.07 -4.57
CA SER A 875 -4.49 3.50 -3.84
C SER A 875 -5.67 4.48 -3.87
N GLN A 876 -6.90 3.98 -3.70
CA GLN A 876 -8.09 4.84 -3.68
C GLN A 876 -7.99 5.91 -2.58
N GLU A 877 -7.53 5.54 -1.38
CA GLU A 877 -7.33 6.43 -0.24
C GLU A 877 -6.29 7.53 -0.55
N ALA A 878 -5.18 7.18 -1.22
CA ALA A 878 -4.17 8.15 -1.63
C ALA A 878 -4.63 9.05 -2.80
N SER A 879 -5.55 8.57 -3.66
CA SER A 879 -6.22 9.41 -4.65
C SER A 879 -7.21 10.38 -4.00
N GLU A 880 -8.06 9.92 -3.09
CA GLU A 880 -9.03 10.74 -2.36
C GLU A 880 -8.33 11.82 -1.52
N GLN A 881 -7.21 11.49 -0.86
CA GLN A 881 -6.37 12.47 -0.14
C GLN A 881 -5.82 13.56 -1.07
N LEU A 882 -5.37 13.20 -2.28
CA LEU A 882 -4.84 14.16 -3.25
C LEU A 882 -5.95 15.05 -3.83
N GLU A 883 -7.14 14.50 -4.11
CA GLU A 883 -8.32 15.25 -4.53
C GLU A 883 -8.79 16.25 -3.46
N GLU A 884 -8.76 15.88 -2.17
CA GLU A 884 -9.12 16.81 -1.08
C GLU A 884 -8.09 17.94 -0.92
N GLN A 885 -6.80 17.61 -0.86
CA GLN A 885 -5.71 18.59 -0.72
C GLN A 885 -5.68 19.58 -1.89
N SER A 886 -5.87 19.09 -3.11
CA SER A 886 -5.96 19.95 -4.29
C SER A 886 -7.22 20.80 -4.29
N SER A 887 -8.41 20.26 -3.99
CA SER A 887 -9.66 21.03 -3.97
C SER A 887 -9.60 22.24 -3.03
N VAL A 888 -8.81 22.19 -1.95
CA VAL A 888 -8.59 23.33 -1.05
C VAL A 888 -7.64 24.37 -1.66
N LEU A 889 -6.57 23.96 -2.33
CA LEU A 889 -5.65 24.87 -3.02
C LEU A 889 -6.30 25.56 -4.23
N LEU A 890 -7.06 24.82 -5.05
CA LEU A 890 -7.89 25.34 -6.14
C LEU A 890 -8.93 26.34 -5.63
N GLY A 891 -9.58 26.02 -4.51
CA GLY A 891 -10.53 26.90 -3.84
C GLY A 891 -9.91 28.20 -3.30
N LEU A 892 -8.63 28.18 -2.89
CA LEU A 892 -7.88 29.37 -2.52
C LEU A 892 -7.56 30.23 -3.75
N TYR A 893 -6.96 29.66 -4.79
CA TYR A 893 -6.60 30.38 -6.02
C TYR A 893 -7.82 31.01 -6.70
N SER A 894 -8.89 30.23 -6.92
CA SER A 894 -10.16 30.74 -7.45
C SER A 894 -10.80 31.80 -6.55
N GLY A 895 -10.65 31.69 -5.22
CA GLY A 895 -11.16 32.69 -4.28
C GLY A 895 -10.37 34.01 -4.32
N ASP A 896 -9.06 33.93 -4.45
CA ASP A 896 -8.17 35.08 -4.52
C ASP A 896 -8.19 35.77 -5.90
N ALA A 897 -8.43 35.03 -6.98
CA ALA A 897 -8.72 35.59 -8.31
C ALA A 897 -9.96 36.50 -8.27
N VAL A 898 -11.05 36.03 -7.68
CA VAL A 898 -12.28 36.83 -7.48
C VAL A 898 -12.01 38.03 -6.57
N PHE A 899 -11.22 37.87 -5.50
CA PHE A 899 -10.82 38.99 -4.64
C PHE A 899 -10.04 40.07 -5.41
N ALA A 900 -9.07 39.67 -6.25
CA ALA A 900 -8.28 40.56 -7.09
C ALA A 900 -9.16 41.31 -8.10
N ALA A 901 -9.98 40.58 -8.86
CA ALA A 901 -10.92 41.13 -9.84
C ALA A 901 -11.94 42.10 -9.21
N GLN A 902 -12.35 41.85 -7.97
CA GLN A 902 -13.27 42.72 -7.24
C GLN A 902 -12.56 43.91 -6.57
N LYS A 903 -11.24 43.84 -6.28
CA LYS A 903 -10.49 44.94 -5.67
C LYS A 903 -10.30 46.13 -6.62
N VAL A 904 -10.35 45.93 -7.94
CA VAL A 904 -10.20 47.00 -8.95
C VAL A 904 -11.18 48.17 -8.73
N HIS A 905 -12.33 47.94 -8.10
CA HIS A 905 -13.29 49.01 -7.77
C HIS A 905 -12.68 50.13 -6.93
N VAL A 906 -11.66 49.87 -6.10
CA VAL A 906 -11.01 50.90 -5.28
C VAL A 906 -10.36 51.97 -6.16
N TYR A 907 -9.59 51.54 -7.17
CA TYR A 907 -8.88 52.40 -8.11
C TYR A 907 -9.82 53.06 -9.13
N ILE A 908 -10.93 52.41 -9.47
CA ILE A 908 -11.99 52.99 -10.32
C ILE A 908 -12.76 54.09 -9.57
N PHE A 909 -13.03 53.90 -8.27
CA PHE A 909 -13.79 54.88 -7.47
C PHE A 909 -12.95 56.01 -6.87
N GLU A 910 -11.62 55.89 -6.80
CA GLU A 910 -10.72 56.97 -6.40
C GLU A 910 -10.90 58.26 -7.25
N PRO A 911 -10.78 58.25 -8.59
CA PRO A 911 -11.01 59.44 -9.41
C PRO A 911 -12.48 59.91 -9.40
N ILE A 912 -13.44 58.99 -9.20
CA ILE A 912 -14.87 59.35 -9.05
C ILE A 912 -15.09 60.13 -7.74
N GLU A 913 -14.45 59.71 -6.65
CA GLU A 913 -14.53 60.38 -5.35
C GLU A 913 -13.83 61.74 -5.34
N GLU A 914 -12.68 61.87 -6.02
CA GLU A 914 -12.05 63.17 -6.26
C GLU A 914 -12.92 64.09 -7.12
N ALA A 915 -13.57 63.57 -8.17
CA ALA A 915 -14.29 64.38 -9.14
C ALA A 915 -15.65 64.92 -8.65
N ILE A 916 -16.48 64.11 -7.98
CA ILE A 916 -17.90 64.47 -7.72
C ILE A 916 -18.35 64.40 -6.25
N SER A 917 -17.56 63.86 -5.32
CA SER A 917 -18.06 63.58 -3.95
C SER A 917 -18.37 64.82 -3.10
N GLU A 918 -17.81 65.98 -3.43
CA GLU A 918 -18.13 67.24 -2.74
C GLU A 918 -19.30 68.00 -3.34
N GLU A 919 -19.49 67.90 -4.67
CA GLU A 919 -20.56 68.57 -5.40
C GLU A 919 -21.90 67.83 -5.28
N LEU A 920 -21.88 66.51 -5.11
CA LEU A 920 -23.08 65.69 -4.98
C LEU A 920 -23.91 66.09 -3.74
N PHE A 921 -25.23 66.20 -3.92
CA PHE A 921 -26.20 66.71 -2.93
C PHE A 921 -26.03 68.17 -2.49
N SER A 922 -25.13 68.94 -3.11
CA SER A 922 -24.98 70.38 -2.86
C SER A 922 -26.17 71.21 -3.40
N GLU A 923 -26.24 72.49 -3.04
CA GLU A 923 -27.19 73.42 -3.69
C GLU A 923 -26.86 73.65 -5.19
N GLU A 924 -25.65 73.35 -5.67
CA GLU A 924 -25.30 73.45 -7.10
C GLU A 924 -25.83 72.23 -7.88
N TRP A 925 -25.69 71.02 -7.33
CA TRP A 925 -26.35 69.79 -7.81
C TRP A 925 -27.89 69.90 -7.80
N LEU A 926 -28.44 70.64 -6.85
CA LEU A 926 -29.87 70.88 -6.74
C LEU A 926 -30.35 71.91 -7.77
N ASN A 927 -29.64 73.04 -7.92
CA ASN A 927 -30.16 74.22 -8.61
C ASN A 927 -29.67 74.42 -10.05
N GLU A 928 -28.40 74.13 -10.32
CA GLU A 928 -27.71 74.54 -11.56
C GLU A 928 -27.45 73.33 -12.46
N LEU A 929 -26.89 72.26 -11.90
CA LEU A 929 -26.80 70.96 -12.55
C LEU A 929 -28.22 70.36 -12.58
N THR A 930 -28.78 70.16 -13.77
CA THR A 930 -30.18 69.72 -13.96
C THR A 930 -30.38 68.58 -14.98
N GLY A 931 -29.34 68.20 -15.72
CA GLY A 931 -29.28 67.05 -16.63
C GLY A 931 -28.67 65.78 -16.05
N ASN A 932 -28.57 65.67 -14.72
CA ASN A 932 -27.94 64.54 -13.98
C ASN A 932 -26.44 64.39 -14.26
N GLU A 933 -25.78 65.54 -14.42
CA GLU A 933 -24.40 65.74 -14.84
C GLU A 933 -23.41 64.93 -14.00
N LEU A 934 -23.53 64.93 -12.66
CA LEU A 934 -22.62 64.18 -11.78
C LEU A 934 -22.81 62.65 -11.89
N ALA A 935 -24.06 62.18 -12.03
CA ALA A 935 -24.33 60.76 -12.28
C ALA A 935 -23.86 60.33 -13.67
N LEU A 936 -23.95 61.20 -14.68
CA LEU A 936 -23.38 60.99 -16.00
C LEU A 936 -21.84 61.04 -16.00
N THR A 937 -21.20 61.80 -15.12
CA THR A 937 -19.74 61.74 -14.91
C THR A 937 -19.36 60.39 -14.30
N LEU A 938 -20.05 59.93 -13.25
CA LEU A 938 -19.82 58.60 -12.65
C LEU A 938 -19.97 57.49 -13.71
N VAL A 939 -21.09 57.49 -14.45
CA VAL A 939 -21.34 56.48 -15.48
C VAL A 939 -20.28 56.52 -16.58
N LYS A 940 -19.83 57.69 -17.03
CA LYS A 940 -18.75 57.79 -18.02
C LYS A 940 -17.41 57.27 -17.51
N THR A 941 -17.02 57.57 -16.27
CA THR A 941 -15.79 56.99 -15.72
C THR A 941 -15.88 55.47 -15.61
N LEU A 942 -17.07 54.91 -15.31
CA LEU A 942 -17.28 53.47 -15.39
C LEU A 942 -17.25 52.92 -16.83
N GLU A 943 -17.75 53.67 -17.81
CA GLU A 943 -17.75 53.33 -19.24
C GLU A 943 -16.33 53.38 -19.84
N ASP A 944 -15.53 54.39 -19.48
CA ASP A 944 -14.12 54.55 -19.82
C ASP A 944 -13.30 53.36 -19.30
N PHE A 945 -13.42 53.01 -18.01
CA PHE A 945 -12.76 51.84 -17.42
C PHE A 945 -13.35 50.49 -17.91
N MET A 946 -14.55 50.45 -18.48
CA MET A 946 -15.14 49.20 -18.96
C MET A 946 -14.35 48.64 -20.14
N GLY A 947 -13.87 49.49 -21.05
CA GLY A 947 -13.04 49.06 -22.18
C GLY A 947 -11.73 48.40 -21.71
N ASP A 948 -11.06 49.01 -20.73
CA ASP A 948 -9.83 48.47 -20.13
C ASP A 948 -10.11 47.15 -19.39
N LEU A 949 -11.26 47.01 -18.72
CA LEU A 949 -11.67 45.74 -18.10
C LEU A 949 -11.97 44.63 -19.14
N GLU A 950 -12.67 44.95 -20.23
CA GLU A 950 -12.95 44.00 -21.32
C GLU A 950 -11.69 43.57 -22.08
N GLU A 951 -10.62 44.37 -22.08
CA GLU A 951 -9.31 44.00 -22.62
C GLU A 951 -8.45 43.24 -21.59
N PHE A 952 -8.27 43.78 -20.38
CA PHE A 952 -7.25 43.31 -19.44
C PHE A 952 -7.63 42.10 -18.59
N VAL A 953 -8.92 41.84 -18.35
CA VAL A 953 -9.40 40.84 -17.37
C VAL A 953 -10.17 39.72 -18.08
N ASP A 954 -10.04 38.48 -17.61
CA ASP A 954 -10.80 37.34 -18.16
C ASP A 954 -12.33 37.55 -18.10
N GLU A 955 -13.06 37.01 -19.09
CA GLU A 955 -14.52 37.18 -19.23
C GLU A 955 -15.29 36.74 -17.97
N LEU A 956 -14.86 35.65 -17.32
CA LEU A 956 -15.47 35.16 -16.08
C LEU A 956 -15.21 36.11 -14.90
N MET A 957 -14.05 36.77 -14.88
CA MET A 957 -13.64 37.72 -13.84
C MET A 957 -14.24 39.11 -14.07
N VAL A 958 -14.41 39.59 -15.30
CA VAL A 958 -15.15 40.84 -15.62
C VAL A 958 -16.57 40.79 -15.04
N GLY A 959 -17.24 39.63 -15.15
CA GLY A 959 -18.54 39.42 -14.51
C GLY A 959 -18.55 39.52 -12.97
N LYS A 960 -17.40 39.32 -12.30
CA LYS A 960 -17.21 39.51 -10.84
C LYS A 960 -16.91 40.96 -10.51
N THR A 961 -16.07 41.61 -11.32
CA THR A 961 -15.79 43.05 -11.24
C THR A 961 -17.07 43.87 -11.38
N LEU A 962 -17.94 43.53 -12.33
CA LEU A 962 -19.20 44.24 -12.53
C LEU A 962 -20.17 44.15 -11.33
N ASP A 963 -20.27 42.99 -10.68
CA ASP A 963 -21.07 42.81 -9.45
C ASP A 963 -20.50 43.66 -8.27
N ALA A 964 -19.17 43.77 -8.20
CA ALA A 964 -18.49 44.69 -7.28
C ALA A 964 -18.75 46.16 -7.64
N LEU A 965 -18.67 46.55 -8.93
CA LEU A 965 -18.89 47.93 -9.37
C LEU A 965 -20.34 48.39 -9.12
N VAL A 966 -21.35 47.56 -9.39
CA VAL A 966 -22.75 47.85 -9.01
C VAL A 966 -22.86 48.15 -7.51
N THR A 967 -22.23 47.31 -6.69
CA THR A 967 -22.27 47.42 -5.23
C THR A 967 -21.52 48.68 -4.75
N ALA A 968 -20.35 48.97 -5.33
CA ALA A 968 -19.55 50.15 -5.06
C ALA A 968 -20.27 51.46 -5.47
N THR A 969 -20.96 51.50 -6.62
CA THR A 969 -21.77 52.66 -7.05
C THR A 969 -22.81 53.05 -5.99
N ILE A 970 -23.50 52.05 -5.44
CA ILE A 970 -24.56 52.25 -4.44
C ILE A 970 -23.97 52.70 -3.11
N ILE A 971 -22.87 52.07 -2.68
CA ILE A 971 -22.14 52.45 -1.47
C ILE A 971 -21.58 53.87 -1.59
N PHE A 972 -21.02 54.25 -2.75
CA PHE A 972 -20.50 55.60 -3.02
C PHE A 972 -21.60 56.67 -2.96
N TYR A 973 -22.75 56.44 -3.58
CA TYR A 973 -23.87 57.39 -3.58
C TYR A 973 -24.40 57.61 -2.14
N LEU A 974 -24.51 56.54 -1.35
CA LEU A 974 -24.87 56.60 0.07
C LEU A 974 -23.78 57.26 0.93
N LYS A 975 -22.51 56.97 0.67
CA LYS A 975 -21.35 57.58 1.35
C LYS A 975 -21.37 59.10 1.23
N CYS A 976 -21.62 59.61 0.03
CA CYS A 976 -21.78 61.05 -0.20
C CYS A 976 -23.01 61.63 0.53
N LEU A 977 -24.15 60.92 0.51
CA LEU A 977 -25.39 61.34 1.17
C LEU A 977 -25.22 61.47 2.70
N PHE A 978 -24.62 60.47 3.34
CA PHE A 978 -24.38 60.46 4.79
C PHE A 978 -23.24 61.39 5.21
N LYS A 979 -22.25 61.65 4.33
CA LYS A 979 -21.27 62.72 4.52
C LYS A 979 -21.96 64.08 4.65
N LYS A 980 -22.87 64.43 3.73
CA LYS A 980 -23.66 65.67 3.85
C LYS A 980 -24.59 65.67 5.08
N ALA A 981 -25.13 64.52 5.49
CA ALA A 981 -25.92 64.39 6.73
C ALA A 981 -25.10 64.68 8.01
N ALA A 982 -23.82 64.30 8.03
CA ALA A 982 -22.89 64.61 9.13
C ALA A 982 -22.44 66.08 9.13
N GLU A 983 -22.28 66.68 7.95
CA GLU A 983 -21.95 68.10 7.77
C GLU A 983 -23.11 69.05 8.12
N HIS A 984 -24.35 68.58 7.94
CA HIS A 984 -25.58 69.35 8.14
C HIS A 984 -25.81 69.74 9.61
N LYS A 985 -25.57 71.01 9.95
CA LYS A 985 -25.64 71.55 11.33
C LYS A 985 -26.98 72.17 11.71
N ASN A 986 -27.96 72.25 10.80
CA ASN A 986 -29.26 72.85 11.07
C ASN A 986 -30.23 71.80 11.64
N SER A 987 -30.79 72.07 12.81
CA SER A 987 -31.76 71.19 13.50
C SER A 987 -33.22 71.61 13.30
N LYS A 988 -33.50 72.48 12.32
CA LYS A 988 -34.85 73.05 12.10
C LYS A 988 -35.28 73.14 10.64
N GLY A 989 -34.37 73.50 9.73
CA GLY A 989 -34.61 73.44 8.29
C GLY A 989 -34.00 72.18 7.69
N SER A 990 -34.47 71.76 6.52
CA SER A 990 -33.81 70.74 5.70
C SER A 990 -32.42 71.19 5.25
N LEU A 991 -31.59 70.23 4.81
CA LEU A 991 -30.39 70.48 4.02
C LEU A 991 -30.71 71.23 2.72
N TRP A 992 -31.80 70.86 2.03
CA TRP A 992 -32.12 71.35 0.70
C TRP A 992 -33.18 72.46 0.73
N SER A 993 -33.01 73.45 -0.15
CA SER A 993 -33.98 74.52 -0.36
C SER A 993 -35.33 74.05 -0.93
N ASP A 994 -35.35 72.95 -1.70
CA ASP A 994 -36.55 72.25 -2.17
C ASP A 994 -36.38 70.72 -2.10
N ASN A 995 -36.99 70.09 -1.09
CA ASN A 995 -36.97 68.65 -0.88
C ASN A 995 -37.58 67.85 -2.04
N ARG A 996 -38.60 68.40 -2.72
CA ARG A 996 -39.22 67.70 -3.84
C ARG A 996 -38.26 67.68 -5.02
N ARG A 997 -37.69 68.84 -5.35
CA ARG A 997 -36.67 68.94 -6.40
C ARG A 997 -35.49 68.02 -6.11
N ALA A 998 -35.01 67.97 -4.86
CA ALA A 998 -33.94 67.06 -4.46
C ALA A 998 -34.30 65.59 -4.73
N LEU A 999 -35.49 65.14 -4.35
CA LEU A 999 -35.96 63.76 -4.62
C LEU A 999 -36.15 63.48 -6.11
N ASP A 1000 -36.69 64.43 -6.88
CA ASP A 1000 -36.83 64.31 -8.33
C ASP A 1000 -35.44 64.20 -9.01
N ARG A 1001 -34.42 64.95 -8.52
CA ARG A 1001 -33.01 64.83 -8.96
C ARG A 1001 -32.40 63.48 -8.58
N MET A 1002 -32.54 63.05 -7.32
CA MET A 1002 -32.04 61.75 -6.83
C MET A 1002 -32.59 60.57 -7.63
N LYS A 1003 -33.88 60.59 -7.99
CA LYS A 1003 -34.44 59.51 -8.81
C LYS A 1003 -33.83 59.48 -10.21
N GLY A 1004 -33.60 60.66 -10.81
CA GLY A 1004 -32.85 60.77 -12.06
C GLY A 1004 -31.41 60.23 -11.97
N ASP A 1005 -30.69 60.49 -10.87
CA ASP A 1005 -29.33 59.95 -10.66
C ASP A 1005 -29.39 58.42 -10.54
N ILE A 1006 -30.29 57.90 -9.70
CA ILE A 1006 -30.52 56.46 -9.48
C ILE A 1006 -30.85 55.74 -10.78
N ASP A 1007 -31.74 56.30 -11.61
CA ASP A 1007 -32.17 55.67 -12.86
C ASP A 1007 -31.12 55.81 -13.97
N THR A 1008 -30.29 56.86 -13.94
CA THR A 1008 -29.10 57.00 -14.81
C THR A 1008 -28.05 55.94 -14.50
N MET A 1009 -27.69 55.78 -13.22
CA MET A 1009 -26.71 54.77 -12.78
C MET A 1009 -27.23 53.34 -13.00
N ARG A 1010 -28.53 53.11 -12.81
CA ARG A 1010 -29.16 51.80 -13.06
C ARG A 1010 -29.18 51.46 -14.55
N GLY A 1011 -29.54 52.40 -15.41
CA GLY A 1011 -29.63 52.21 -16.86
C GLY A 1011 -28.34 51.68 -17.47
N TYR A 1012 -27.19 52.25 -17.09
CA TYR A 1012 -25.86 51.77 -17.49
C TYR A 1012 -25.66 50.28 -17.21
N PHE A 1013 -25.89 49.84 -15.96
CA PHE A 1013 -25.76 48.42 -15.61
C PHE A 1013 -26.93 47.55 -16.10
N GLU A 1014 -28.05 48.12 -16.54
CA GLU A 1014 -29.14 47.42 -17.23
C GLU A 1014 -28.80 47.14 -18.70
N ASP A 1015 -28.17 48.08 -19.40
CA ASP A 1015 -27.71 47.90 -20.78
C ASP A 1015 -26.59 46.84 -20.88
N LEU A 1016 -25.71 46.73 -19.87
CA LEU A 1016 -24.67 45.68 -19.79
C LEU A 1016 -25.22 44.26 -19.53
N GLN A 1017 -26.50 44.09 -19.21
CA GLN A 1017 -27.05 42.78 -18.79
C GLN A 1017 -27.11 41.71 -19.90
N ASP A 1018 -27.08 42.12 -21.17
CA ASP A 1018 -27.07 41.19 -22.31
C ASP A 1018 -25.67 40.65 -22.62
N GLY A 1019 -24.61 41.40 -22.30
CA GLY A 1019 -23.23 40.87 -22.25
C GLY A 1019 -22.96 40.07 -20.97
N TYR A 1020 -23.47 40.53 -19.82
CA TYR A 1020 -23.16 39.96 -18.50
C TYR A 1020 -24.42 39.49 -17.74
N PRO A 1021 -24.95 38.27 -18.03
CA PRO A 1021 -26.22 37.79 -17.48
C PRO A 1021 -26.33 37.73 -15.94
N ALA A 1022 -25.22 37.74 -15.21
CA ALA A 1022 -25.21 37.84 -13.75
C ALA A 1022 -25.87 39.15 -13.25
N LEU A 1023 -25.70 40.25 -14.00
CA LEU A 1023 -26.25 41.56 -13.67
C LEU A 1023 -27.79 41.59 -13.66
N LYS A 1024 -28.45 40.70 -14.42
CA LYS A 1024 -29.92 40.50 -14.40
C LYS A 1024 -30.45 40.12 -13.01
N ARG A 1025 -29.59 39.63 -12.12
CA ARG A 1025 -29.89 39.41 -10.69
C ARG A 1025 -29.32 40.52 -9.81
N ALA A 1026 -28.07 40.92 -10.04
CA ALA A 1026 -27.37 41.88 -9.19
C ALA A 1026 -28.02 43.27 -9.19
N VAL A 1027 -28.28 43.83 -10.38
CA VAL A 1027 -28.70 45.24 -10.52
C VAL A 1027 -30.04 45.51 -9.83
N PRO A 1028 -31.14 44.75 -10.08
CA PRO A 1028 -32.39 44.98 -9.36
C PRO A 1028 -32.26 44.70 -7.85
N HIS A 1029 -31.41 43.74 -7.47
CA HIS A 1029 -31.23 43.34 -6.09
C HIS A 1029 -30.45 44.38 -5.27
N GLN A 1030 -29.44 45.03 -5.84
CA GLN A 1030 -28.67 46.04 -5.13
C GLN A 1030 -29.35 47.42 -5.20
N PHE A 1031 -29.87 47.84 -6.36
CA PHE A 1031 -30.51 49.16 -6.50
C PHE A 1031 -31.81 49.32 -5.68
N GLU A 1032 -32.46 48.22 -5.23
CA GLU A 1032 -33.54 48.25 -4.24
C GLU A 1032 -33.16 49.05 -2.97
N ILE A 1033 -31.87 49.05 -2.59
CA ILE A 1033 -31.37 49.83 -1.44
C ILE A 1033 -31.49 51.34 -1.70
N LEU A 1034 -31.17 51.81 -2.91
CA LEU A 1034 -31.31 53.23 -3.27
C LEU A 1034 -32.78 53.63 -3.43
N ASP A 1035 -33.62 52.79 -4.04
CA ASP A 1035 -35.06 53.03 -4.10
C ASP A 1035 -35.69 53.07 -2.68
N THR A 1036 -35.22 52.22 -1.76
CA THR A 1036 -35.65 52.21 -0.35
C THR A 1036 -35.24 53.49 0.38
N VAL A 1037 -34.00 53.97 0.19
CA VAL A 1037 -33.51 55.21 0.80
C VAL A 1037 -34.22 56.44 0.22
N HIS A 1038 -34.48 56.46 -1.09
CA HIS A 1038 -35.25 57.50 -1.77
C HIS A 1038 -36.68 57.61 -1.23
N GLU A 1039 -37.39 56.48 -1.12
CA GLU A 1039 -38.77 56.47 -0.61
C GLU A 1039 -38.83 56.84 0.88
N LEU A 1040 -37.85 56.43 1.69
CA LEU A 1040 -37.74 56.88 3.10
C LEU A 1040 -37.57 58.40 3.21
N LEU A 1041 -36.75 59.01 2.35
CA LEU A 1041 -36.61 60.47 2.26
C LEU A 1041 -37.92 61.13 1.76
N ALA A 1042 -38.64 60.53 0.83
CA ALA A 1042 -39.93 61.02 0.34
C ALA A 1042 -41.04 60.97 1.41
N ILE A 1043 -41.03 59.95 2.27
CA ILE A 1043 -41.94 59.86 3.43
C ILE A 1043 -41.54 60.89 4.49
N ALA A 1044 -40.24 61.06 4.79
CA ALA A 1044 -39.74 62.07 5.71
C ALA A 1044 -40.08 63.52 5.28
N ALA A 1045 -40.16 63.76 3.96
CA ALA A 1045 -40.57 65.02 3.36
C ALA A 1045 -42.10 65.28 3.43
N GLY A 1046 -42.91 64.26 3.73
CA GLY A 1046 -44.36 64.31 3.58
C GLY A 1046 -44.83 64.36 2.12
N LEU A 1047 -44.01 63.86 1.19
CA LEU A 1047 -44.30 63.80 -0.25
C LEU A 1047 -44.85 62.43 -0.68
N SER A 1048 -44.45 61.36 0.01
CA SER A 1048 -45.08 60.04 -0.10
C SER A 1048 -46.09 59.77 1.02
N ASN A 1049 -47.05 58.89 0.75
CA ASN A 1049 -48.02 58.38 1.73
C ASN A 1049 -47.76 56.90 2.11
N SER A 1050 -46.64 56.32 1.64
CA SER A 1050 -46.21 54.97 1.99
C SER A 1050 -45.89 54.81 3.47
N SER A 1051 -45.91 53.57 3.99
CA SER A 1051 -45.49 53.34 5.37
C SER A 1051 -43.97 53.24 5.48
N ASP A 1052 -43.39 54.21 6.17
CA ASP A 1052 -42.02 54.18 6.68
C ASP A 1052 -41.65 52.84 7.35
N ARG A 1053 -42.58 52.24 8.08
CA ARG A 1053 -42.43 50.92 8.72
C ARG A 1053 -41.92 49.86 7.74
N ASP A 1054 -42.53 49.77 6.56
CA ASP A 1054 -42.26 48.70 5.61
C ASP A 1054 -40.88 48.88 4.96
N PHE A 1055 -40.53 50.12 4.60
CA PHE A 1055 -39.21 50.44 4.04
C PHE A 1055 -38.07 50.38 5.07
N ILE A 1056 -38.33 50.71 6.34
CA ILE A 1056 -37.37 50.46 7.44
C ILE A 1056 -37.14 48.95 7.61
N ILE A 1057 -38.17 48.11 7.47
CA ILE A 1057 -38.04 46.66 7.52
C ILE A 1057 -37.25 46.13 6.30
N VAL A 1058 -37.46 46.67 5.09
CA VAL A 1058 -36.63 46.34 3.91
C VAL A 1058 -35.17 46.70 4.17
N LEU A 1059 -34.89 47.93 4.63
CA LEU A 1059 -33.54 48.38 4.93
C LEU A 1059 -32.86 47.53 6.02
N GLN A 1060 -33.59 47.13 7.07
CA GLN A 1060 -33.07 46.23 8.10
C GLN A 1060 -32.70 44.84 7.56
N LYS A 1061 -33.44 44.28 6.59
CA LYS A 1061 -33.06 43.01 5.93
C LYS A 1061 -31.74 43.11 5.17
N ARG A 1062 -31.38 44.31 4.69
CA ARG A 1062 -30.14 44.60 3.96
C ARG A 1062 -28.97 44.86 4.89
N ILE A 1063 -29.15 45.69 5.92
CA ILE A 1063 -28.09 46.09 6.86
C ILE A 1063 -27.84 45.02 7.95
N ARG A 1064 -28.86 44.25 8.33
CA ARG A 1064 -28.81 43.19 9.38
C ARG A 1064 -28.22 43.63 10.73
N ASN A 1065 -28.29 44.92 11.04
CA ASN A 1065 -27.72 45.51 12.25
C ASN A 1065 -28.61 46.67 12.71
N ILE A 1066 -29.47 46.41 13.70
CA ILE A 1066 -30.51 47.33 14.17
C ILE A 1066 -29.91 48.67 14.65
N PRO A 1067 -28.80 48.72 15.42
CA PRO A 1067 -28.11 49.97 15.72
C PRO A 1067 -27.75 50.79 14.47
N ILE A 1068 -27.12 50.19 13.45
CA ILE A 1068 -26.76 50.91 12.21
C ILE A 1068 -28.03 51.39 11.50
N THR A 1069 -29.04 50.54 11.33
CA THR A 1069 -30.31 50.93 10.69
C THR A 1069 -31.01 52.08 11.43
N LYS A 1070 -31.00 52.09 12.78
CA LYS A 1070 -31.52 53.21 13.59
C LYS A 1070 -30.78 54.51 13.28
N LEU A 1071 -29.44 54.49 13.26
CA LEU A 1071 -28.61 55.66 12.98
C LEU A 1071 -28.79 56.18 11.54
N VAL A 1072 -28.83 55.27 10.57
CA VAL A 1072 -29.03 55.56 9.14
C VAL A 1072 -30.37 56.23 8.89
N VAL A 1073 -31.48 55.65 9.38
CA VAL A 1073 -32.82 56.22 9.22
C VAL A 1073 -32.95 57.58 9.92
N GLY A 1074 -32.34 57.74 11.09
CA GLY A 1074 -32.27 59.04 11.78
C GLY A 1074 -31.52 60.11 10.98
N ASP A 1075 -30.38 59.76 10.36
CA ASP A 1075 -29.64 60.68 9.49
C ASP A 1075 -30.43 61.04 8.21
N LEU A 1076 -31.22 60.11 7.63
CA LEU A 1076 -32.14 60.41 6.51
C LEU A 1076 -33.23 61.41 6.93
N TRP A 1077 -33.83 61.24 8.11
CA TRP A 1077 -34.79 62.22 8.64
C TRP A 1077 -34.12 63.58 8.93
N HIS A 1078 -32.87 63.61 9.38
CA HIS A 1078 -32.12 64.85 9.63
C HIS A 1078 -31.80 65.65 8.35
N LEU A 1079 -31.62 64.98 7.21
CA LEU A 1079 -31.45 65.65 5.91
C LEU A 1079 -32.72 66.43 5.51
N VAL A 1080 -33.89 65.82 5.67
CA VAL A 1080 -35.14 66.28 5.04
C VAL A 1080 -36.07 67.03 6.01
N ASN A 1081 -36.16 66.56 7.25
CA ASN A 1081 -37.05 67.08 8.28
C ASN A 1081 -36.46 66.84 9.69
N PRO A 1082 -35.36 67.54 10.05
CA PRO A 1082 -34.70 67.33 11.34
C PRO A 1082 -35.57 67.64 12.56
N SER A 1083 -36.68 68.38 12.38
CA SER A 1083 -37.67 68.59 13.44
C SER A 1083 -38.39 67.30 13.86
N ALA A 1084 -38.45 66.30 12.97
CA ALA A 1084 -39.11 65.01 13.17
C ALA A 1084 -38.13 63.87 13.50
N GLU A 1085 -36.81 64.08 13.46
CA GLU A 1085 -35.82 63.02 13.69
C GLU A 1085 -36.02 62.29 15.04
N LYS A 1086 -36.29 63.05 16.11
CA LYS A 1086 -36.56 62.45 17.42
C LYS A 1086 -37.76 61.50 17.41
N ALA A 1087 -38.79 61.80 16.61
CA ALA A 1087 -39.99 60.98 16.51
C ALA A 1087 -39.76 59.68 15.74
N ILE A 1088 -38.85 59.66 14.74
CA ILE A 1088 -38.53 58.40 14.05
C ILE A 1088 -37.68 57.47 14.93
N TYR A 1089 -36.74 57.98 15.74
CA TYR A 1089 -36.07 57.13 16.75
C TYR A 1089 -37.06 56.53 17.75
N GLU A 1090 -37.99 57.33 18.29
CA GLU A 1090 -39.02 56.84 19.23
C GLU A 1090 -39.91 55.75 18.59
N LYS A 1091 -40.20 55.87 17.29
CA LYS A 1091 -40.93 54.85 16.52
C LYS A 1091 -40.09 53.59 16.26
N MET A 1092 -38.81 53.74 15.93
CA MET A 1092 -37.91 52.60 15.71
C MET A 1092 -37.59 51.83 16.99
N GLU A 1093 -37.58 52.47 18.15
CA GLU A 1093 -37.50 51.80 19.46
C GLU A 1093 -38.72 50.89 19.67
N VAL A 1094 -39.93 51.36 19.32
CA VAL A 1094 -41.16 50.53 19.36
C VAL A 1094 -41.13 49.40 18.33
N MET A 1095 -40.50 49.61 17.17
CA MET A 1095 -40.33 48.58 16.14
C MET A 1095 -39.20 47.59 16.42
N GLU A 1096 -38.32 47.79 17.41
CA GLU A 1096 -37.08 47.01 17.56
C GLU A 1096 -37.31 45.51 17.70
N THR A 1097 -38.39 45.08 18.37
CA THR A 1097 -38.76 43.66 18.47
C THR A 1097 -39.18 43.07 17.11
N GLU A 1098 -39.82 43.85 16.25
CA GLU A 1098 -40.18 43.45 14.89
C GLU A 1098 -38.95 43.44 13.96
N LEU A 1099 -38.08 44.44 14.07
CA LEU A 1099 -36.82 44.49 13.32
C LEU A 1099 -35.94 43.28 13.65
N CYS A 1100 -35.81 42.93 14.93
CA CYS A 1100 -35.10 41.74 15.38
C CYS A 1100 -35.75 40.43 14.94
N ALA A 1101 -37.08 40.37 14.89
CA ALA A 1101 -37.81 39.19 14.41
C ALA A 1101 -37.72 38.99 12.88
N VAL A 1102 -37.53 40.05 12.10
CA VAL A 1102 -37.45 39.97 10.62
C VAL A 1102 -36.02 39.79 10.12
N ALA A 1103 -35.04 40.46 10.72
CA ALA A 1103 -33.62 40.21 10.51
C ALA A 1103 -32.86 40.58 11.80
N PRO A 1104 -32.50 39.59 12.64
CA PRO A 1104 -31.77 39.85 13.87
C PRO A 1104 -30.38 40.42 13.57
N ASN A 1105 -29.75 40.99 14.60
CA ASN A 1105 -28.35 41.40 14.52
C ASN A 1105 -27.48 40.18 14.20
N ASP A 1106 -26.78 40.22 13.07
CA ASP A 1106 -25.89 39.16 12.62
C ASP A 1106 -24.55 39.23 13.42
N PRO A 1107 -24.23 38.25 14.28
CA PRO A 1107 -23.01 38.28 15.09
C PRO A 1107 -21.78 37.82 14.30
N GLU A 1108 -21.99 36.97 13.29
CA GLU A 1108 -21.00 36.39 12.39
C GLU A 1108 -20.60 37.37 11.29
N ALA A 1109 -21.45 38.37 10.98
CA ALA A 1109 -21.17 39.41 9.98
C ALA A 1109 -19.79 40.08 10.12
N PHE A 1110 -19.29 40.26 11.35
CA PHE A 1110 -17.94 40.78 11.63
C PHE A 1110 -16.85 39.80 11.23
N ASP A 1111 -17.07 38.52 11.48
CA ASP A 1111 -16.08 37.46 11.31
C ASP A 1111 -16.05 37.05 9.82
N VAL A 1112 -17.19 37.14 9.13
CA VAL A 1112 -17.31 37.12 7.66
C VAL A 1112 -16.71 38.39 7.03
N ALA A 1113 -16.77 39.57 7.68
CA ALA A 1113 -16.09 40.76 7.19
C ALA A 1113 -14.55 40.63 7.29
N LEU A 1114 -14.06 39.97 8.35
CA LEU A 1114 -12.66 39.57 8.51
C LEU A 1114 -12.24 38.36 7.65
N ALA A 1115 -13.15 37.72 6.91
CA ALA A 1115 -12.81 36.59 6.06
C ALA A 1115 -11.98 37.06 4.85
N ARG A 1116 -10.91 36.32 4.52
CA ARG A 1116 -9.95 36.61 3.42
C ARG A 1116 -10.60 36.95 2.07
N GLN A 1117 -11.78 36.40 1.80
CA GLN A 1117 -12.54 36.58 0.56
C GLN A 1117 -13.37 37.88 0.50
N THR A 1118 -13.55 38.58 1.62
CA THR A 1118 -14.29 39.85 1.67
C THR A 1118 -13.39 41.01 1.24
N VAL A 1119 -13.67 41.61 0.09
CA VAL A 1119 -13.00 42.84 -0.35
C VAL A 1119 -13.51 44.04 0.46
N PRO A 1120 -12.64 44.84 1.09
CA PRO A 1120 -13.03 46.10 1.74
C PRO A 1120 -13.73 47.05 0.76
N GLY A 1121 -14.65 47.90 1.24
CA GLY A 1121 -15.41 48.83 0.41
C GLY A 1121 -16.70 48.25 -0.20
N LEU A 1122 -16.83 46.92 -0.38
CA LEU A 1122 -18.02 46.29 -0.99
C LEU A 1122 -19.13 45.90 0.01
N ARG A 1123 -18.89 46.02 1.32
CA ARG A 1123 -19.87 45.66 2.36
C ARG A 1123 -20.65 46.86 2.86
N LEU A 1124 -21.93 46.94 2.48
CA LEU A 1124 -22.83 48.02 2.89
C LEU A 1124 -22.92 48.19 4.41
N ASP A 1125 -22.96 47.10 5.18
CA ASP A 1125 -23.04 47.15 6.64
C ASP A 1125 -21.75 47.67 7.28
N GLN A 1126 -20.59 47.28 6.74
CA GLN A 1126 -19.27 47.77 7.13
C GLN A 1126 -19.08 49.27 6.81
N GLU A 1127 -19.48 49.70 5.62
CA GLU A 1127 -19.35 51.10 5.18
C GLU A 1127 -20.31 52.04 5.92
N LEU A 1128 -21.57 51.63 6.12
CA LEU A 1128 -22.52 52.39 6.93
C LEU A 1128 -22.09 52.44 8.41
N ALA A 1129 -21.44 51.40 8.94
CA ALA A 1129 -20.81 51.45 10.27
C ALA A 1129 -19.67 52.49 10.31
N MET A 1130 -18.76 52.51 9.34
CA MET A 1130 -17.69 53.52 9.25
C MET A 1130 -18.23 54.94 9.18
N LEU A 1131 -19.27 55.17 8.37
CA LEU A 1131 -19.93 56.46 8.26
C LEU A 1131 -20.61 56.87 9.57
N CYS A 1132 -21.23 55.92 10.27
CA CYS A 1132 -21.85 56.16 11.57
C CYS A 1132 -20.86 56.52 12.69
N ASP A 1133 -19.62 55.99 12.66
CA ASP A 1133 -18.53 56.36 13.59
C ASP A 1133 -17.89 57.72 13.24
N LYS A 1134 -17.65 57.96 11.94
CA LYS A 1134 -17.10 59.23 11.44
C LYS A 1134 -18.07 60.40 11.68
N ASN A 1135 -19.38 60.14 11.74
CA ASN A 1135 -20.42 61.14 12.00
C ASN A 1135 -20.47 61.60 13.47
N LYS A 1136 -19.89 62.78 13.74
CA LYS A 1136 -19.83 63.42 15.06
C LYS A 1136 -21.06 64.28 15.41
N ARG A 1137 -22.18 64.15 14.67
CA ARG A 1137 -23.42 64.89 14.91
C ARG A 1137 -24.13 64.44 16.19
N SER A 1138 -24.65 65.40 16.96
CA SER A 1138 -25.49 65.10 18.14
C SER A 1138 -26.89 64.69 17.69
N ARG A 1139 -27.18 63.38 17.74
CA ARG A 1139 -28.44 62.77 17.28
C ARG A 1139 -29.55 62.91 18.37
N PRO A 1140 -30.60 63.73 18.15
CA PRO A 1140 -31.59 64.08 19.18
C PRO A 1140 -32.52 62.92 19.53
N GLY A 1141 -32.47 62.48 20.79
CA GLY A 1141 -33.36 61.45 21.33
C GLY A 1141 -32.83 60.02 21.21
N TYR A 1142 -31.65 59.82 20.62
CA TYR A 1142 -30.97 58.54 20.67
C TYR A 1142 -30.60 58.22 22.12
N ASN A 1143 -31.29 57.23 22.71
CA ASN A 1143 -31.20 56.90 24.13
C ASN A 1143 -29.76 56.60 24.55
N ARG A 1144 -29.32 57.05 25.73
CA ARG A 1144 -27.93 56.85 26.18
C ARG A 1144 -27.52 55.37 26.20
N THR A 1145 -28.42 54.45 26.53
CA THR A 1145 -28.19 53.00 26.48
C THR A 1145 -28.15 52.44 25.06
N ALA A 1146 -28.97 52.93 24.14
CA ALA A 1146 -28.90 52.58 22.71
C ALA A 1146 -27.62 53.16 22.06
N ALA A 1147 -27.18 54.33 22.51
CA ALA A 1147 -25.87 54.90 22.18
C ALA A 1147 -24.74 54.03 22.71
N GLU A 1148 -24.74 53.65 23.99
CA GLU A 1148 -23.72 52.77 24.58
C GLU A 1148 -23.66 51.39 23.88
N ALA A 1149 -24.81 50.80 23.49
CA ALA A 1149 -24.86 49.57 22.71
C ALA A 1149 -24.37 49.73 21.26
N GLY A 1150 -24.80 50.80 20.57
CA GLY A 1150 -24.34 51.12 19.22
C GLY A 1150 -22.84 51.43 19.19
N GLN A 1151 -22.34 52.18 20.18
CA GLN A 1151 -20.91 52.47 20.33
C GLN A 1151 -20.09 51.20 20.57
N ALA A 1152 -20.60 50.23 21.33
CA ALA A 1152 -19.92 48.94 21.54
C ALA A 1152 -19.84 48.09 20.25
N MET A 1153 -20.89 48.10 19.42
CA MET A 1153 -20.87 47.43 18.11
C MET A 1153 -19.95 48.16 17.12
N ILE A 1154 -19.98 49.49 17.10
CA ILE A 1154 -19.05 50.34 16.34
C ILE A 1154 -17.60 50.13 16.80
N GLU A 1155 -17.36 49.84 18.09
CA GLU A 1155 -16.03 49.55 18.62
C GLU A 1155 -15.54 48.12 18.28
N LYS A 1156 -16.43 47.12 18.13
CA LYS A 1156 -16.05 45.82 17.51
C LYS A 1156 -15.68 46.03 16.03
N TRP A 1157 -16.44 46.86 15.31
CA TRP A 1157 -16.11 47.26 13.94
C TRP A 1157 -14.80 48.07 13.86
N ARG A 1158 -14.52 48.99 14.80
CA ARG A 1158 -13.26 49.74 14.85
C ARG A 1158 -12.07 48.80 14.90
N LYS A 1159 -12.09 47.82 15.80
CA LYS A 1159 -11.03 46.80 15.91
C LYS A 1159 -10.91 45.92 14.68
N THR A 1160 -12.02 45.68 13.97
CA THR A 1160 -12.03 45.00 12.67
C THR A 1160 -11.30 45.84 11.62
N TRP A 1161 -11.58 47.14 11.54
CA TRP A 1161 -10.90 48.05 10.61
C TRP A 1161 -9.45 48.32 10.99
N ASP A 1162 -9.13 48.50 12.27
CA ASP A 1162 -7.77 48.70 12.74
C ASP A 1162 -6.89 47.50 12.35
N LYS A 1163 -7.39 46.25 12.55
CA LYS A 1163 -6.72 45.03 12.08
C LYS A 1163 -6.57 44.99 10.56
N MET A 1164 -7.62 45.31 9.80
CA MET A 1164 -7.54 45.40 8.33
C MET A 1164 -6.53 46.47 7.86
N VAL A 1165 -6.39 47.56 8.61
CA VAL A 1165 -5.49 48.68 8.28
C VAL A 1165 -4.06 48.38 8.71
N GLU A 1166 -3.83 47.62 9.77
CA GLU A 1166 -2.52 47.02 10.08
C GLU A 1166 -2.15 46.00 8.98
N GLU A 1167 -3.05 45.09 8.60
CA GLU A 1167 -2.86 44.16 7.48
C GLU A 1167 -2.65 44.83 6.11
N ILE A 1168 -3.10 46.08 5.91
CA ILE A 1168 -2.80 46.86 4.70
C ILE A 1168 -1.46 47.59 4.82
N LYS A 1169 -1.09 48.08 6.02
CA LYS A 1169 0.15 48.85 6.24
C LYS A 1169 1.40 48.00 6.38
N ASP A 1170 1.30 46.82 6.96
CA ASP A 1170 2.42 45.88 7.02
C ASP A 1170 2.73 45.27 5.62
N ASN A 1171 1.89 45.57 4.62
CA ASN A 1171 2.03 45.25 3.20
C ASN A 1171 2.24 46.52 2.32
N GLN A 1172 2.71 47.66 2.88
CA GLN A 1172 3.00 48.93 2.18
C GLN A 1172 4.37 49.53 2.54
#